data_AF-A0AAW0X6S4-F1
#
_entry.id   AF-A0AAW0X6S4-F1
#
_cell.length_a   1.000
_cell.length_b   1.000
_cell.length_c   1.000
_cell.angle_alpha   90.00
_cell.angle_beta   90.00
_cell.angle_gamma   90.00
#
_symmetry.space_group_name_H-M   'P 1'
#
loop_
_entity.id
_entity.type
_entity.pdbx_description
1 polymer ?
#
loop_
_entity_poly.entity_id
_entity_poly.type
_entity_poly.pdbx_seq_one_letter_code
_entity_poly.pdbx_strand_id
1 'polypeptide(L)'
;MVQRAPLSGTEIQTLIDVLLNKQQQNSAGGDWVKKGKVDPITQLKRQLEELENRLRDKDEAHSALTAKITDLCSDLHGERSKSSKLKVQLDESAANHTRQQEAAAASAQAAQAARLNELRTALEQEYQAKLQQQQQLVEQLQSASNESEVTALRASLSDAEIQTKMLRQEHEELTQRCQQYEEHISTLEEKRAAEEAARSAQLSELQAQLQSADAARAQALSEIAAMDAERNALNGQLASDNAKYAQLQHKLQETLHEKAEVDSRLIQVESELRSVRQVVLDQNTRIERLKEEKESLASQSVRPAAEGQENGDVHAEQTLASDTAHLVSLVKEKEILIEEQLSEVVNLRKEISRLKEDLESQRAKNNELREKNHKVLEALTSTEEKLMARLKQVDEASGEVEEEKAKVRAVLRRIFPEVVVDDALDQGAFLSEFESKALQVATKTVQQPKPEVVEKVVEIVKVVEKEVEVKVQDPALKSQVEELSKENAELRTRVAGLQKASTPSIDDSQRVTELEEEVRTVSEKVTHYQTVLADTENLLKSLQASVESEEVAWNKRLSEKEKDVRQLTADKANLQLQVKQLEDTLDKVKQAEDAAAEICGMEFALTCIEKSLPHVVTKMQAQLQVLQQQLQKEEKEKASLLEQLQNAQEQLTKTATQGSSGSDEASLLELKADNDKLRTLVSVGQDASRQQEQLIEQLQEELASVKAALAASRVSKMGYMAGWLGRNSNNTTTINNNNSMEQQTASTNGPANEEQCQEDDTSRADTASLMSASSASVTDTNTTQVQSGVSAKKAKKKKKGAGATQ
;
A
#
# COMPACT_ATOMS: atom_id res chain seq x y z
N MET A 1 -182.05 76.80 -11.35
CA MET A 1 -183.41 76.37 -11.75
C MET A 1 -184.14 75.88 -10.51
N VAL A 2 -185.46 76.02 -10.45
CA VAL A 2 -186.30 75.47 -9.37
C VAL A 2 -186.53 73.98 -9.61
N GLN A 3 -186.51 73.17 -8.55
CA GLN A 3 -187.47 72.07 -8.39
C GLN A 3 -187.74 71.86 -6.90
N ARG A 4 -189.03 71.86 -6.51
CA ARG A 4 -189.47 71.45 -5.18
C ARG A 4 -189.53 69.93 -5.13
N ALA A 5 -188.97 69.33 -4.08
CA ALA A 5 -189.36 68.01 -3.59
C ALA A 5 -189.80 68.16 -2.12
N PRO A 6 -190.88 67.50 -1.68
CA PRO A 6 -191.35 67.58 -0.30
C PRO A 6 -190.55 66.63 0.60
N LEU A 7 -190.33 67.03 1.86
CA LEU A 7 -189.88 66.10 2.90
C LEU A 7 -190.94 65.00 3.08
N SER A 8 -190.51 63.75 2.94
CA SER A 8 -191.33 62.56 3.13
C SER A 8 -191.47 62.21 4.62
N GLY A 9 -192.55 61.51 4.98
CA GLY A 9 -192.77 61.08 6.38
C GLY A 9 -191.63 60.22 6.95
N THR A 10 -190.87 59.54 6.09
CA THR A 10 -189.66 58.79 6.43
C THR A 10 -188.46 59.68 6.78
N GLU A 11 -188.32 60.85 6.19
CA GLU A 11 -187.27 61.80 6.58
C GLU A 11 -187.60 62.48 7.91
N ILE A 12 -188.89 62.73 8.17
CA ILE A 12 -189.38 63.09 9.50
C ILE A 12 -189.13 61.95 10.48
N GLN A 13 -189.34 60.69 10.09
CA GLN A 13 -189.03 59.54 10.96
C GLN A 13 -187.52 59.42 11.25
N THR A 14 -186.63 59.64 10.28
CA THR A 14 -185.18 59.67 10.57
C THR A 14 -184.78 60.86 11.44
N LEU A 15 -185.47 62.00 11.34
CA LEU A 15 -185.26 63.11 12.26
C LEU A 15 -185.80 62.79 13.66
N ILE A 16 -186.93 62.08 13.76
CA ILE A 16 -187.47 61.53 15.00
C ILE A 16 -186.50 60.51 15.60
N ASP A 17 -185.91 59.62 14.82
CA ASP A 17 -184.96 58.60 15.29
C ASP A 17 -183.62 59.23 15.70
N VAL A 18 -183.14 60.28 15.00
CA VAL A 18 -181.98 61.07 15.44
C VAL A 18 -182.29 61.86 16.71
N LEU A 19 -183.50 62.40 16.86
CA LEU A 19 -183.95 63.08 18.09
C LEU A 19 -184.20 62.09 19.24
N LEU A 20 -184.64 60.86 18.97
CA LEU A 20 -184.80 59.78 19.95
C LEU A 20 -183.46 59.17 20.36
N ASN A 21 -182.47 59.04 19.47
CA ASN A 21 -181.11 58.69 19.87
C ASN A 21 -180.49 59.82 20.72
N LYS A 22 -180.78 61.08 20.38
CA LYS A 22 -180.47 62.27 21.20
C LYS A 22 -181.29 62.36 22.49
N GLN A 23 -182.29 61.49 22.68
CA GLN A 23 -183.10 61.35 23.88
C GLN A 23 -182.71 60.10 24.70
N GLN A 24 -182.14 59.05 24.10
CA GLN A 24 -181.82 57.77 24.76
C GLN A 24 -180.34 57.57 25.09
N GLN A 25 -179.41 58.27 24.43
CA GLN A 25 -178.05 58.45 25.01
C GLN A 25 -178.02 59.41 26.22
N ASN A 26 -179.16 60.04 26.54
CA ASN A 26 -179.39 60.74 27.81
C ASN A 26 -180.16 59.85 28.80
N SER A 27 -179.52 58.81 29.36
CA SER A 27 -180.04 58.05 30.50
C SER A 27 -178.97 57.43 31.39
N ALA A 28 -178.11 58.29 31.95
CA ALA A 28 -177.45 58.13 33.25
C ALA A 28 -176.80 59.47 33.66
N GLY A 29 -177.23 60.19 34.70
CA GLY A 29 -178.44 60.06 35.51
C GLY A 29 -178.69 61.34 36.33
N GLY A 30 -179.96 61.51 36.72
CA GLY A 30 -180.60 62.38 37.73
C GLY A 30 -179.77 63.45 38.46
N ASP A 31 -180.27 64.67 38.68
CA ASP A 31 -181.62 64.91 39.23
C ASP A 31 -182.11 66.35 38.95
N TRP A 32 -183.35 66.51 38.48
CA TRP A 32 -184.05 67.80 38.33
C TRP A 32 -185.24 67.84 39.29
N VAL A 33 -184.98 67.81 40.60
CA VAL A 33 -185.98 68.16 41.62
C VAL A 33 -185.61 69.50 42.25
N LYS A 34 -186.44 70.52 42.01
CA LYS A 34 -186.31 71.84 42.65
C LYS A 34 -186.42 71.69 44.18
N LYS A 35 -185.34 71.97 44.93
CA LYS A 35 -185.41 72.41 46.33
C LYS A 35 -184.09 73.05 46.81
N GLY A 36 -184.17 74.32 47.19
CA GLY A 36 -183.11 75.01 47.96
C GLY A 36 -182.03 75.69 47.12
N LYS A 37 -181.74 76.95 47.45
CA LYS A 37 -180.54 77.66 46.97
C LYS A 37 -179.31 77.02 47.66
N VAL A 38 -178.29 76.64 46.89
CA VAL A 38 -176.96 76.29 47.43
C VAL A 38 -175.89 77.03 46.62
N ASP A 39 -174.85 77.47 47.30
CA ASP A 39 -173.93 78.54 46.88
C ASP A 39 -172.82 78.05 45.92
N PRO A 40 -172.54 78.73 44.77
CA PRO A 40 -171.48 78.36 43.82
C PRO A 40 -170.07 78.17 44.42
N ILE A 41 -169.80 78.71 45.61
CA ILE A 41 -168.50 78.55 46.31
C ILE A 41 -168.13 77.08 46.52
N THR A 42 -169.10 76.20 46.80
CA THR A 42 -168.82 74.78 47.13
C THR A 42 -168.39 73.96 45.92
N GLN A 43 -168.88 74.30 44.72
CA GLN A 43 -168.51 73.65 43.45
C GLN A 43 -167.03 73.89 43.14
N LEU A 44 -166.58 75.15 43.28
CA LEU A 44 -165.20 75.56 43.02
C LEU A 44 -164.23 74.93 44.03
N LYS A 45 -164.61 74.81 45.31
CA LYS A 45 -163.79 74.12 46.32
C LYS A 45 -163.50 72.67 45.95
N ARG A 46 -164.52 71.91 45.52
CA ARG A 46 -164.33 70.52 45.09
C ARG A 46 -163.41 70.42 43.86
N GLN A 47 -163.56 71.31 42.89
CA GLN A 47 -162.67 71.35 41.72
C GLN A 47 -161.24 71.73 42.08
N LEU A 48 -161.04 72.61 43.06
CA LEU A 48 -159.73 72.96 43.59
C LEU A 48 -159.06 71.75 44.25
N GLU A 49 -159.77 71.06 45.15
CA GLU A 49 -159.30 69.87 45.86
C GLU A 49 -158.99 68.70 44.92
N GLU A 50 -159.79 68.51 43.87
CA GLU A 50 -159.54 67.51 42.82
C GLU A 50 -158.32 67.86 41.96
N LEU A 51 -158.06 69.15 41.70
CA LEU A 51 -156.83 69.61 41.03
C LEU A 51 -155.59 69.55 41.93
N GLU A 52 -155.71 69.86 43.22
CA GLU A 52 -154.64 69.76 44.22
C GLU A 52 -154.21 68.30 44.42
N ASN A 53 -155.15 67.37 44.49
CA ASN A 53 -154.84 65.94 44.51
C ASN A 53 -154.14 65.50 43.22
N ARG A 54 -154.63 65.92 42.04
CA ARG A 54 -153.97 65.63 40.75
C ARG A 54 -152.59 66.29 40.58
N LEU A 55 -152.31 67.36 41.32
CA LEU A 55 -150.99 67.97 41.40
C LEU A 55 -150.09 67.13 42.32
N ARG A 56 -150.58 66.73 43.49
CA ARG A 56 -149.86 65.84 44.42
C ARG A 56 -149.49 64.51 43.78
N ASP A 57 -150.41 63.85 43.07
CA ASP A 57 -150.14 62.61 42.34
C ASP A 57 -149.02 62.80 41.29
N LYS A 58 -148.95 63.98 40.67
CA LYS A 58 -147.89 64.32 39.70
C LYS A 58 -146.57 64.64 40.38
N ASP A 59 -146.57 65.32 41.51
CA ASP A 59 -145.36 65.63 42.28
C ASP A 59 -144.79 64.35 42.91
N GLU A 60 -145.63 63.43 43.37
CA GLU A 60 -145.24 62.09 43.82
C GLU A 60 -144.69 61.24 42.67
N ALA A 61 -145.34 61.24 41.49
CA ALA A 61 -144.82 60.58 40.30
C ALA A 61 -143.50 61.19 39.80
N HIS A 62 -143.35 62.52 39.86
CA HIS A 62 -142.12 63.22 39.53
C HIS A 62 -141.01 62.90 40.54
N SER A 63 -141.33 62.83 41.83
CA SER A 63 -140.41 62.42 42.89
C SER A 63 -139.94 60.98 42.69
N ALA A 64 -140.85 60.05 42.42
CA ALA A 64 -140.53 58.65 42.12
C ALA A 64 -139.68 58.49 40.84
N LEU A 65 -139.97 59.26 39.78
CA LEU A 65 -139.13 59.30 38.57
C LEU A 65 -137.75 59.90 38.85
N THR A 66 -137.68 60.96 39.66
CA THR A 66 -136.40 61.59 40.06
C THR A 66 -135.56 60.61 40.87
N ALA A 67 -136.14 59.92 41.85
CA ALA A 67 -135.48 58.86 42.62
C ALA A 67 -134.96 57.73 41.72
N LYS A 68 -135.79 57.27 40.77
CA LYS A 68 -135.36 56.23 39.81
C LYS A 68 -134.25 56.71 38.87
N ILE A 69 -134.24 58.00 38.49
CA ILE A 69 -133.14 58.60 37.72
C ILE A 69 -131.87 58.67 38.58
N THR A 70 -131.94 59.04 39.86
CA THR A 70 -130.77 59.05 40.74
C THR A 70 -130.22 57.66 40.99
N ASP A 71 -131.08 56.65 41.17
CA ASP A 71 -130.66 55.24 41.35
C ASP A 71 -129.98 54.72 40.08
N LEU A 72 -130.58 54.91 38.90
CA LEU A 72 -129.96 54.54 37.62
C LEU A 72 -128.65 55.29 37.36
N CYS A 73 -128.54 56.56 37.75
CA CYS A 73 -127.28 57.31 37.69
C CYS A 73 -126.22 56.78 38.65
N SER A 74 -126.62 56.29 39.83
CA SER A 74 -125.76 55.65 40.83
C SER A 74 -125.27 54.30 40.34
N ASP A 75 -126.16 53.44 39.87
CA ASP A 75 -125.84 52.12 39.29
C ASP A 75 -124.91 52.27 38.08
N LEU A 76 -125.19 53.22 37.19
CA LEU A 76 -124.35 53.49 36.01
C LEU A 76 -122.97 54.05 36.40
N HIS A 77 -122.85 54.83 37.48
CA HIS A 77 -121.55 55.19 38.06
C HIS A 77 -120.85 54.00 38.71
N GLY A 78 -121.59 53.13 39.40
CA GLY A 78 -121.09 51.90 39.99
C GLY A 78 -120.51 50.95 38.93
N GLU A 79 -121.25 50.70 37.86
CA GLU A 79 -120.80 49.88 36.73
C GLU A 79 -119.66 50.53 35.95
N ARG A 80 -119.66 51.85 35.74
CA ARG A 80 -118.48 52.55 35.19
C ARG A 80 -117.25 52.41 36.09
N SER A 81 -117.41 52.46 37.41
CA SER A 81 -116.31 52.26 38.37
C SER A 81 -115.80 50.82 38.34
N LYS A 82 -116.69 49.81 38.33
CA LYS A 82 -116.34 48.38 38.19
C LYS A 82 -115.63 48.11 36.86
N SER A 83 -116.19 48.61 35.75
CA SER A 83 -115.62 48.50 34.41
C SER A 83 -114.23 49.14 34.34
N SER A 84 -114.06 50.34 34.91
CA SER A 84 -112.75 51.00 35.00
C SER A 84 -111.74 50.21 35.85
N LYS A 85 -112.16 49.61 36.97
CA LYS A 85 -111.29 48.77 37.81
C LYS A 85 -110.88 47.48 37.10
N LEU A 86 -111.83 46.79 36.47
CA LEU A 86 -111.56 45.58 35.67
C LEU A 86 -110.64 45.88 34.48
N LYS A 87 -110.82 47.03 33.82
CA LYS A 87 -109.91 47.47 32.76
C LYS A 87 -108.49 47.69 33.28
N VAL A 88 -108.32 48.44 34.38
CA VAL A 88 -107.00 48.65 35.00
C VAL A 88 -106.37 47.32 35.43
N GLN A 89 -107.14 46.39 36.01
CA GLN A 89 -106.65 45.05 36.37
C GLN A 89 -106.26 44.21 35.14
N LEU A 90 -106.98 44.32 34.03
CA LEU A 90 -106.65 43.62 32.79
C LEU A 90 -105.39 44.21 32.14
N ASP A 91 -105.28 45.54 32.08
CA ASP A 91 -104.11 46.26 31.56
C ASP A 91 -102.86 45.98 32.43
N GLU A 92 -103.01 45.93 33.76
CA GLU A 92 -101.96 45.56 34.72
C GLU A 92 -101.56 44.08 34.60
N SER A 93 -102.53 43.17 34.47
CA SER A 93 -102.27 41.75 34.21
C SER A 93 -101.55 41.54 32.88
N ALA A 94 -101.95 42.24 31.82
CA ALA A 94 -101.30 42.18 30.51
C ALA A 94 -99.86 42.72 30.59
N ALA A 95 -99.64 43.88 31.23
CA ALA A 95 -98.31 44.44 31.44
C ALA A 95 -97.40 43.49 32.25
N ASN A 96 -97.94 42.81 33.26
CA ASN A 96 -97.21 41.81 34.05
C ASN A 96 -96.87 40.55 33.24
N HIS A 97 -97.80 40.04 32.40
CA HIS A 97 -97.52 38.92 31.51
C HIS A 97 -96.45 39.28 30.47
N THR A 98 -96.53 40.46 29.84
CA THR A 98 -95.50 40.94 28.90
C THR A 98 -94.14 41.03 29.57
N ARG A 99 -94.04 41.66 30.76
CA ARG A 99 -92.79 41.71 31.54
C ARG A 99 -92.26 40.32 31.91
N GLN A 100 -93.13 39.38 32.27
CA GLN A 100 -92.73 38.02 32.60
C GLN A 100 -92.23 37.26 31.36
N GLN A 101 -92.85 37.48 30.19
CA GLN A 101 -92.42 36.91 28.92
C GLN A 101 -91.09 37.52 28.43
N GLU A 102 -90.90 38.83 28.58
CA GLU A 102 -89.63 39.53 28.30
C GLU A 102 -88.52 39.04 29.24
N ALA A 103 -88.79 38.92 30.54
CA ALA A 103 -87.82 38.39 31.51
C ALA A 103 -87.46 36.93 31.23
N ALA A 104 -88.43 36.09 30.85
CA ALA A 104 -88.19 34.70 30.43
C ALA A 104 -87.36 34.63 29.13
N ALA A 105 -87.66 35.48 28.14
CA ALA A 105 -86.90 35.56 26.89
C ALA A 105 -85.45 36.03 27.13
N ALA A 106 -85.25 37.07 27.95
CA ALA A 106 -83.93 37.55 28.34
C ALA A 106 -83.14 36.50 29.12
N SER A 107 -83.79 35.77 30.04
CA SER A 107 -83.18 34.66 30.78
C SER A 107 -82.78 33.50 29.87
N ALA A 108 -83.63 33.13 28.90
CA ALA A 108 -83.32 32.10 27.91
C ALA A 108 -82.15 32.51 26.99
N GLN A 109 -82.12 33.76 26.51
CA GLN A 109 -81.01 34.30 25.73
C GLN A 109 -79.70 34.32 26.55
N ALA A 110 -79.75 34.74 27.82
CA ALA A 110 -78.59 34.73 28.70
C ALA A 110 -78.07 33.30 28.95
N ALA A 111 -78.94 32.32 29.17
CA ALA A 111 -78.57 30.91 29.32
C ALA A 111 -77.98 30.31 28.03
N GLN A 112 -78.49 30.71 26.86
CA GLN A 112 -77.96 30.28 25.56
C GLN A 112 -76.59 30.91 25.27
N ALA A 113 -76.39 32.18 25.60
CA ALA A 113 -75.09 32.86 25.52
C ALA A 113 -74.07 32.26 26.49
N ALA A 114 -74.48 31.91 27.72
CA ALA A 114 -73.63 31.21 28.68
C ALA A 114 -73.16 29.86 28.13
N ARG A 115 -74.07 29.02 27.60
CA ARG A 115 -73.71 27.74 26.96
C ARG A 115 -72.76 27.90 25.78
N LEU A 116 -72.91 28.94 24.96
CA LEU A 116 -72.00 29.21 23.85
C LEU A 116 -70.60 29.61 24.33
N ASN A 117 -70.51 30.40 25.42
CA ASN A 117 -69.23 30.74 26.04
C ASN A 117 -68.58 29.54 26.74
N GLU A 118 -69.35 28.68 27.42
CA GLU A 118 -68.87 27.41 28.00
C GLU A 118 -68.32 26.47 26.91
N LEU A 119 -69.05 26.30 25.81
CA LEU A 119 -68.59 25.48 24.69
C LEU A 119 -67.33 26.05 24.04
N ARG A 120 -67.27 27.38 23.86
CA ARG A 120 -66.09 28.06 23.32
C ARG A 120 -64.87 27.89 24.22
N THR A 121 -65.01 28.12 25.53
CA THR A 121 -63.90 28.00 26.48
C THR A 121 -63.43 26.55 26.62
N ALA A 122 -64.33 25.57 26.56
CA ALA A 122 -63.95 24.15 26.50
C ALA A 122 -63.16 23.83 25.23
N LEU A 123 -63.58 24.32 24.05
CA LEU A 123 -62.87 24.12 22.79
C LEU A 123 -61.49 24.81 22.78
N GLU A 124 -61.39 26.04 23.29
CA GLU A 124 -60.11 26.75 23.44
C GLU A 124 -59.19 26.03 24.45
N GLN A 125 -59.72 25.41 25.51
CA GLN A 125 -58.94 24.57 26.43
C GLN A 125 -58.45 23.26 25.78
N GLU A 126 -59.30 22.53 25.05
CA GLU A 126 -58.88 21.32 24.33
C GLU A 126 -57.81 21.63 23.27
N TYR A 127 -57.96 22.74 22.54
CA TYR A 127 -56.97 23.18 21.56
C TYR A 127 -55.62 23.51 22.21
N GLN A 128 -55.61 24.23 23.34
CA GLN A 128 -54.38 24.51 24.09
C GLN A 128 -53.73 23.24 24.64
N ALA A 129 -54.53 22.30 25.17
CA ALA A 129 -54.04 21.01 25.66
C ALA A 129 -53.42 20.16 24.53
N LYS A 130 -54.06 20.12 23.35
CA LYS A 130 -53.52 19.49 22.13
C LYS A 130 -52.20 20.12 21.70
N LEU A 131 -52.11 21.45 21.70
CA LEU A 131 -50.90 22.18 21.33
C LEU A 131 -49.74 21.89 22.29
N GLN A 132 -50.00 21.90 23.59
CA GLN A 132 -49.00 21.55 24.62
C GLN A 132 -48.55 20.09 24.51
N GLN A 133 -49.47 19.15 24.28
CA GLN A 133 -49.15 17.74 24.06
C GLN A 133 -48.26 17.56 22.82
N GLN A 134 -48.55 18.28 21.74
CA GLN A 134 -47.77 18.20 20.50
C GLN A 134 -46.38 18.82 20.67
N GLN A 135 -46.26 19.92 21.42
CA GLN A 135 -44.98 20.53 21.80
C GLN A 135 -44.12 19.56 22.63
N GLN A 136 -44.70 18.95 23.67
CA GLN A 136 -44.00 17.95 24.50
C GLN A 136 -43.53 16.74 23.68
N LEU A 137 -44.33 16.26 22.72
CA LEU A 137 -43.94 15.13 21.88
C LEU A 137 -42.76 15.50 20.94
N VAL A 138 -42.76 16.71 20.38
CA VAL A 138 -41.65 17.21 19.57
C VAL A 138 -40.38 17.36 20.42
N GLU A 139 -40.49 17.90 21.63
CA GLU A 139 -39.35 18.07 22.55
C GLU A 139 -38.80 16.72 23.04
N GLN A 140 -39.65 15.72 23.29
CA GLN A 140 -39.24 14.34 23.60
C GLN A 140 -38.53 13.66 22.42
N LEU A 141 -39.05 13.80 21.19
CA LEU A 141 -38.41 13.24 20.00
C LEU A 141 -37.06 13.91 19.71
N GLN A 142 -36.97 15.24 19.86
CA GLN A 142 -35.71 15.98 19.70
C GLN A 142 -34.69 15.62 20.78
N SER A 143 -35.08 15.58 22.05
CA SER A 143 -34.16 15.20 23.14
C SER A 143 -33.68 13.75 23.00
N ALA A 144 -34.56 12.80 22.67
CA ALA A 144 -34.17 11.41 22.44
C ALA A 144 -33.23 11.24 21.22
N SER A 145 -33.47 11.95 20.11
CA SER A 145 -32.56 11.95 18.95
C SER A 145 -31.19 12.53 19.34
N ASN A 146 -31.20 13.70 19.99
CA ASN A 146 -29.97 14.37 20.43
C ASN A 146 -29.17 13.53 21.43
N GLU A 147 -29.81 12.84 22.37
CA GLU A 147 -29.15 11.92 23.30
C GLU A 147 -28.56 10.70 22.58
N SER A 148 -29.26 10.13 21.61
CA SER A 148 -28.76 9.03 20.77
C SER A 148 -27.56 9.46 19.92
N GLU A 149 -27.61 10.65 19.33
CA GLU A 149 -26.50 11.21 18.54
C GLU A 149 -25.29 11.54 19.42
N VAL A 150 -25.50 12.18 20.58
CA VAL A 150 -24.43 12.50 21.53
C VAL A 150 -23.78 11.25 22.11
N THR A 151 -24.55 10.19 22.38
CA THR A 151 -23.98 8.91 22.84
C THR A 151 -23.21 8.18 21.74
N ALA A 152 -23.72 8.16 20.49
CA ALA A 152 -22.99 7.62 19.34
C ALA A 152 -21.68 8.38 19.06
N LEU A 153 -21.71 9.72 19.09
CA LEU A 153 -20.52 10.56 18.91
C LEU A 153 -19.50 10.37 20.05
N ARG A 154 -19.94 10.19 21.29
CA ARG A 154 -19.04 9.87 22.42
C ARG A 154 -18.39 8.49 22.28
N ALA A 155 -19.13 7.49 21.81
CA ALA A 155 -18.57 6.17 21.53
C ALA A 155 -17.53 6.25 20.41
N SER A 156 -17.86 6.87 19.27
CA SER A 156 -16.94 7.07 18.16
C SER A 156 -15.70 7.89 18.53
N LEU A 157 -15.82 8.88 19.43
CA LEU A 157 -14.69 9.65 19.94
C LEU A 157 -13.79 8.78 20.84
N SER A 158 -14.38 7.97 21.73
CA SER A 158 -13.66 7.02 22.58
C SER A 158 -12.89 5.99 21.74
N ASP A 159 -13.51 5.44 20.70
CA ASP A 159 -12.88 4.48 19.80
C ASP A 159 -11.71 5.13 19.02
N ALA A 160 -11.90 6.36 18.52
CA ALA A 160 -10.83 7.12 17.87
C ALA A 160 -9.68 7.46 18.83
N GLU A 161 -9.97 7.80 20.09
CA GLU A 161 -8.95 8.01 21.12
C GLU A 161 -8.15 6.73 21.42
N ILE A 162 -8.83 5.57 21.49
CA ILE A 162 -8.18 4.27 21.69
C ILE A 162 -7.29 3.93 20.49
N GLN A 163 -7.79 4.06 19.25
CA GLN A 163 -7.00 3.88 18.03
C GLN A 163 -5.77 4.81 18.01
N THR A 164 -5.93 6.08 18.38
CA THR A 164 -4.81 7.04 18.44
C THR A 164 -3.79 6.70 19.53
N LYS A 165 -4.21 6.05 20.62
CA LYS A 165 -3.30 5.53 21.67
C LYS A 165 -2.53 4.31 21.18
N MET A 166 -3.20 3.35 20.52
CA MET A 166 -2.55 2.17 19.94
C MET A 166 -1.54 2.56 18.85
N LEU A 167 -1.93 3.41 17.90
CA LEU A 167 -1.02 3.91 16.85
C LEU A 167 0.19 4.67 17.42
N ARG A 168 0.04 5.37 18.56
CA ARG A 168 1.20 5.97 19.25
C ARG A 168 2.12 4.93 19.88
N GLN A 169 1.57 3.86 20.47
CA GLN A 169 2.38 2.78 21.02
C GLN A 169 3.13 2.03 19.92
N GLU A 170 2.46 1.68 18.82
CA GLU A 170 3.10 1.07 17.65
C GLU A 170 4.21 1.96 17.06
N HIS A 171 3.97 3.27 16.94
CA HIS A 171 4.98 4.21 16.46
C HIS A 171 6.16 4.35 17.42
N GLU A 172 5.93 4.32 18.73
CA GLU A 172 6.98 4.35 19.75
C GLU A 172 7.83 3.06 19.72
N GLU A 173 7.20 1.88 19.63
CA GLU A 173 7.88 0.59 19.48
C GLU A 173 8.69 0.51 18.18
N LEU A 174 8.14 0.98 17.06
CA LEU A 174 8.85 1.11 15.79
C LEU A 174 10.06 2.05 15.91
N THR A 175 9.91 3.17 16.61
CA THR A 175 10.99 4.15 16.81
C THR A 175 12.13 3.55 17.64
N GLN A 176 11.80 2.85 18.73
CA GLN A 176 12.79 2.16 19.56
C GLN A 176 13.49 1.02 18.79
N ARG A 177 12.77 0.30 17.93
CA ARG A 177 13.35 -0.74 17.08
C ARG A 177 14.28 -0.15 16.00
N CYS A 178 13.93 1.00 15.42
CA CYS A 178 14.83 1.73 14.51
C CYS A 178 16.12 2.16 15.23
N GLN A 179 16.03 2.74 16.43
CA GLN A 179 17.20 3.12 17.24
C GLN A 179 18.10 1.92 17.55
N GLN A 180 17.53 0.76 17.92
CA GLN A 180 18.30 -0.47 18.14
C GLN A 180 19.01 -0.96 16.87
N TYR A 181 18.38 -0.83 15.70
CA TYR A 181 19.04 -1.16 14.43
C TYR A 181 20.12 -0.14 14.06
N GLU A 182 19.94 1.15 14.32
CA GLU A 182 20.96 2.20 14.12
C GLU A 182 22.20 1.95 15.01
N GLU A 183 22.02 1.64 16.29
CA GLU A 183 23.12 1.25 17.20
C GLU A 183 23.82 -0.03 16.74
N HIS A 184 23.06 -1.04 16.28
CA HIS A 184 23.63 -2.27 15.74
C HIS A 184 24.39 -2.04 14.43
N ILE A 185 23.95 -1.11 13.58
CA ILE A 185 24.69 -0.72 12.35
C ILE A 185 25.98 -0.01 12.75
N SER A 186 25.91 0.99 13.62
CA SER A 186 27.07 1.74 14.12
C SER A 186 28.15 0.80 14.71
N THR A 187 27.77 -0.13 15.59
CA THR A 187 28.73 -1.09 16.18
C THR A 187 29.28 -2.11 15.18
N LEU A 188 28.58 -2.39 14.06
CA LEU A 188 29.13 -3.18 12.96
C LEU A 188 30.10 -2.35 12.10
N GLU A 189 29.81 -1.08 11.86
CA GLU A 189 30.68 -0.16 11.12
C GLU A 189 31.99 0.09 11.89
N GLU A 190 31.94 0.29 13.21
CA GLU A 190 33.13 0.40 14.07
C GLU A 190 33.99 -0.88 14.02
N LYS A 191 33.37 -2.07 14.13
CA LYS A 191 34.09 -3.35 14.01
C LYS A 191 34.73 -3.50 12.63
N ARG A 192 34.00 -3.17 11.56
CA ARG A 192 34.51 -3.23 10.19
C ARG A 192 35.68 -2.26 10.00
N ALA A 193 35.58 -1.04 10.50
CA ALA A 193 36.67 -0.05 10.45
C ALA A 193 37.90 -0.52 11.24
N ALA A 194 37.71 -1.14 12.41
CA ALA A 194 38.79 -1.73 13.19
C ALA A 194 39.47 -2.91 12.46
N GLU A 195 38.69 -3.78 11.80
CA GLU A 195 39.25 -4.86 10.98
C GLU A 195 39.97 -4.34 9.72
N GLU A 196 39.42 -3.34 9.03
CA GLU A 196 40.06 -2.72 7.86
C GLU A 196 41.36 -2.01 8.28
N ALA A 197 41.38 -1.33 9.43
CA ALA A 197 42.60 -0.78 10.03
C ALA A 197 43.63 -1.90 10.33
N ALA A 198 43.22 -2.99 10.99
CA ALA A 198 44.11 -4.12 11.29
C ALA A 198 44.69 -4.77 10.01
N ARG A 199 43.86 -4.98 8.97
CA ARG A 199 44.30 -5.50 7.66
C ARG A 199 45.28 -4.53 6.98
N SER A 200 45.04 -3.23 7.04
CA SER A 200 45.96 -2.23 6.46
C SER A 200 47.32 -2.19 7.18
N ALA A 201 47.33 -2.35 8.51
CA ALA A 201 48.57 -2.46 9.29
C ALA A 201 49.36 -3.73 8.91
N GLN A 202 48.68 -4.88 8.81
CA GLN A 202 49.29 -6.14 8.37
C GLN A 202 49.87 -6.05 6.94
N LEU A 203 49.16 -5.40 6.01
CA LEU A 203 49.66 -5.16 4.65
C LEU A 203 50.90 -4.25 4.67
N SER A 204 50.90 -3.19 5.47
CA SER A 204 52.06 -2.30 5.61
C SER A 204 53.28 -3.02 6.20
N GLU A 205 53.07 -3.92 7.16
CA GLU A 205 54.16 -4.71 7.75
C GLU A 205 54.71 -5.75 6.77
N LEU A 206 53.85 -6.48 6.06
CA LEU A 206 54.26 -7.39 4.98
C LEU A 206 55.02 -6.65 3.87
N GLN A 207 54.59 -5.43 3.52
CA GLN A 207 55.28 -4.61 2.53
C GLN A 207 56.66 -4.15 3.02
N ALA A 208 56.82 -3.82 4.31
CA ALA A 208 58.11 -3.52 4.91
C ALA A 208 59.04 -4.75 4.97
N GLN A 209 58.50 -5.92 5.31
CA GLN A 209 59.25 -7.19 5.29
C GLN A 209 59.72 -7.54 3.88
N LEU A 210 58.89 -7.34 2.85
CA LEU A 210 59.25 -7.55 1.45
C LEU A 210 60.38 -6.61 1.02
N GLN A 211 60.29 -5.31 1.35
CA GLN A 211 61.35 -4.33 1.06
C GLN A 211 62.68 -4.69 1.75
N SER A 212 62.63 -5.18 2.99
CA SER A 212 63.81 -5.66 3.71
C SER A 212 64.43 -6.89 3.05
N ALA A 213 63.61 -7.85 2.60
CA ALA A 213 64.06 -9.04 1.89
C ALA A 213 64.67 -8.70 0.52
N ASP A 214 64.07 -7.78 -0.24
CA ASP A 214 64.60 -7.31 -1.52
C ASP A 214 65.92 -6.54 -1.34
N ALA A 215 66.05 -5.72 -0.29
CA ALA A 215 67.31 -5.06 0.05
C ALA A 215 68.43 -6.06 0.40
N ALA A 216 68.11 -7.07 1.23
CA ALA A 216 69.05 -8.13 1.57
C ALA A 216 69.46 -8.97 0.34
N ARG A 217 68.51 -9.24 -0.58
CA ARG A 217 68.79 -9.91 -1.86
C ARG A 217 69.68 -9.06 -2.77
N ALA A 218 69.45 -7.75 -2.84
CA ALA A 218 70.30 -6.84 -3.61
C ALA A 218 71.73 -6.78 -3.06
N GLN A 219 71.89 -6.77 -1.73
CA GLN A 219 73.21 -6.87 -1.10
C GLN A 219 73.90 -8.19 -1.43
N ALA A 220 73.22 -9.33 -1.28
CA ALA A 220 73.78 -10.64 -1.60
C ALA A 220 74.21 -10.77 -3.08
N LEU A 221 73.45 -10.19 -4.01
CA LEU A 221 73.84 -10.11 -5.43
C LEU A 221 75.08 -9.24 -5.65
N SER A 222 75.23 -8.14 -4.91
CA SER A 222 76.44 -7.30 -4.95
C SER A 222 77.65 -8.02 -4.39
N GLU A 223 77.50 -8.81 -3.33
CA GLU A 223 78.56 -9.62 -2.73
C GLU A 223 79.00 -10.76 -3.68
N ILE A 224 78.05 -11.45 -4.31
CA ILE A 224 78.36 -12.46 -5.36
C ILE A 224 79.12 -11.82 -6.53
N ALA A 225 78.70 -10.64 -7.01
CA ALA A 225 79.38 -9.94 -8.10
C ALA A 225 80.81 -9.52 -7.73
N ALA A 226 81.06 -9.11 -6.48
CA ALA A 226 82.40 -8.81 -5.99
C ALA A 226 83.28 -10.08 -5.92
N MET A 227 82.75 -11.18 -5.39
CA MET A 227 83.43 -12.48 -5.32
C MET A 227 83.75 -13.03 -6.72
N ASP A 228 82.86 -12.84 -7.71
CA ASP A 228 83.13 -13.21 -9.10
C ASP A 228 84.21 -12.34 -9.75
N ALA A 229 84.28 -11.05 -9.42
CA ALA A 229 85.36 -10.18 -9.88
C ALA A 229 86.73 -10.61 -9.30
N GLU A 230 86.78 -10.94 -8.01
CA GLU A 230 87.98 -11.46 -7.35
C GLU A 230 88.40 -12.83 -7.91
N ARG A 231 87.44 -13.75 -8.09
CA ARG A 231 87.66 -15.06 -8.74
C ARG A 231 88.26 -14.90 -10.15
N ASN A 232 87.77 -13.94 -10.93
CA ASN A 232 88.29 -13.67 -12.27
C ASN A 232 89.71 -13.07 -12.22
N ALA A 233 90.01 -12.19 -11.25
CA ALA A 233 91.34 -11.66 -11.04
C ALA A 233 92.35 -12.75 -10.65
N LEU A 234 92.00 -13.61 -9.68
CA LEU A 234 92.82 -14.76 -9.27
C LEU A 234 93.04 -15.75 -10.43
N ASN A 235 92.02 -16.03 -11.24
CA ASN A 235 92.16 -16.89 -12.41
C ASN A 235 93.07 -16.27 -13.50
N GLY A 236 93.02 -14.93 -13.66
CA GLY A 236 93.95 -14.20 -14.52
C GLY A 236 95.40 -14.25 -14.02
N GLN A 237 95.61 -14.12 -12.71
CA GLN A 237 96.92 -14.28 -12.08
C GLN A 237 97.46 -15.70 -12.27
N LEU A 238 96.64 -16.72 -12.00
CA LEU A 238 97.00 -18.13 -12.18
C LEU A 238 97.32 -18.48 -13.64
N ALA A 239 96.63 -17.87 -14.60
CA ALA A 239 96.99 -17.98 -16.03
C ALA A 239 98.35 -17.31 -16.34
N SER A 240 98.66 -16.16 -15.73
CA SER A 240 99.97 -15.50 -15.85
C SER A 240 101.09 -16.37 -15.28
N ASP A 241 100.89 -16.94 -14.10
CA ASP A 241 101.90 -17.77 -13.44
C ASP A 241 102.08 -19.13 -14.14
N ASN A 242 101.02 -19.73 -14.69
CA ASN A 242 101.13 -20.87 -15.59
C ASN A 242 101.93 -20.54 -16.86
N ALA A 243 101.78 -19.35 -17.44
CA ALA A 243 102.58 -18.92 -18.59
C ALA A 243 104.06 -18.74 -18.23
N LYS A 244 104.37 -18.15 -17.05
CA LYS A 244 105.75 -18.07 -16.52
C LYS A 244 106.33 -19.46 -16.28
N TYR A 245 105.56 -20.38 -15.70
CA TYR A 245 105.97 -21.76 -15.46
C TYR A 245 106.29 -22.49 -16.78
N ALA A 246 105.45 -22.36 -17.81
CA ALA A 246 105.71 -22.91 -19.13
C ALA A 246 106.99 -22.34 -19.77
N GLN A 247 107.26 -21.03 -19.62
CA GLN A 247 108.51 -20.41 -20.07
C GLN A 247 109.73 -20.93 -19.30
N LEU A 248 109.62 -21.12 -17.98
CA LEU A 248 110.69 -21.71 -17.17
C LEU A 248 110.95 -23.18 -17.55
N GLN A 249 109.90 -23.95 -17.83
CA GLN A 249 110.00 -25.33 -18.30
C GLN A 249 110.69 -25.41 -19.68
N HIS A 250 110.38 -24.48 -20.59
CA HIS A 250 111.08 -24.37 -21.88
C HIS A 250 112.58 -24.08 -21.69
N LYS A 251 112.94 -23.08 -20.88
CA LYS A 251 114.34 -22.74 -20.56
C LYS A 251 115.09 -23.89 -19.89
N LEU A 252 114.42 -24.66 -19.04
CA LEU A 252 115.00 -25.86 -18.43
C LEU A 252 115.26 -26.94 -19.50
N GLN A 253 114.37 -27.08 -20.49
CA GLN A 253 114.56 -28.03 -21.59
C GLN A 253 115.69 -27.57 -22.54
N GLU A 254 115.81 -26.26 -22.83
CA GLU A 254 116.92 -25.68 -23.59
C GLU A 254 118.26 -25.93 -22.89
N THR A 255 118.39 -25.57 -21.61
CA THR A 255 119.63 -25.78 -20.84
C THR A 255 120.00 -27.26 -20.67
N LEU A 256 119.02 -28.17 -20.59
CA LEU A 256 119.28 -29.61 -20.63
C LEU A 256 119.79 -30.08 -22.00
N HIS A 257 119.32 -29.49 -23.09
CA HIS A 257 119.82 -29.78 -24.45
C HIS A 257 121.23 -29.23 -24.66
N GLU A 258 121.51 -27.98 -24.25
CA GLU A 258 122.85 -27.40 -24.25
C GLU A 258 123.83 -28.24 -23.42
N LYS A 259 123.42 -28.69 -22.23
CA LYS A 259 124.21 -29.61 -21.41
C LYS A 259 124.52 -30.92 -22.16
N ALA A 260 123.52 -31.53 -22.81
CA ALA A 260 123.71 -32.76 -23.56
C ALA A 260 124.65 -32.58 -24.78
N GLU A 261 124.63 -31.41 -25.44
CA GLU A 261 125.64 -31.07 -26.44
C GLU A 261 127.04 -30.95 -25.83
N VAL A 262 127.19 -30.27 -24.70
CA VAL A 262 128.48 -30.11 -24.01
C VAL A 262 129.02 -31.47 -23.55
N ASP A 263 128.20 -32.32 -22.95
CA ASP A 263 128.56 -33.69 -22.56
C ASP A 263 129.00 -34.51 -23.80
N SER A 264 128.33 -34.35 -24.95
CA SER A 264 128.72 -35.01 -26.20
C SER A 264 130.05 -34.49 -26.76
N ARG A 265 130.29 -33.18 -26.72
CA ARG A 265 131.58 -32.56 -27.10
C ARG A 265 132.70 -32.99 -26.15
N LEU A 266 132.42 -33.13 -24.86
CA LEU A 266 133.37 -33.63 -23.88
C LEU A 266 133.79 -35.07 -24.19
N ILE A 267 132.83 -35.96 -24.47
CA ILE A 267 133.10 -37.35 -24.90
C ILE A 267 133.94 -37.38 -26.19
N GLN A 268 133.66 -36.50 -27.15
CA GLN A 268 134.47 -36.37 -28.37
C GLN A 268 135.91 -35.95 -28.03
N VAL A 269 136.09 -34.86 -27.28
CA VAL A 269 137.42 -34.37 -26.86
C VAL A 269 138.18 -35.42 -26.06
N GLU A 270 137.54 -36.17 -25.17
CA GLU A 270 138.17 -37.29 -24.48
C GLU A 270 138.60 -38.42 -25.43
N SER A 271 137.84 -38.69 -26.48
CA SER A 271 138.19 -39.70 -27.49
C SER A 271 139.37 -39.25 -28.36
N GLU A 272 139.40 -37.97 -28.74
CA GLU A 272 140.52 -37.34 -29.43
C GLU A 272 141.76 -37.32 -28.53
N LEU A 273 141.62 -36.98 -27.24
CA LEU A 273 142.70 -37.00 -26.25
C LEU A 273 143.20 -38.43 -26.01
N ARG A 274 142.32 -39.45 -26.01
CA ARG A 274 142.72 -40.87 -25.97
C ARG A 274 143.50 -41.27 -27.22
N SER A 275 143.06 -40.84 -28.40
CA SER A 275 143.78 -41.04 -29.67
C SER A 275 145.16 -40.38 -29.66
N VAL A 276 145.25 -39.10 -29.26
CA VAL A 276 146.52 -38.37 -29.12
C VAL A 276 147.42 -39.02 -28.08
N ARG A 277 146.89 -39.45 -26.92
CA ARG A 277 147.66 -40.22 -25.92
C ARG A 277 148.18 -41.54 -26.50
N GLN A 278 147.41 -42.24 -27.33
CA GLN A 278 147.88 -43.44 -28.03
C GLN A 278 148.99 -43.11 -29.04
N VAL A 279 148.84 -42.06 -29.85
CA VAL A 279 149.88 -41.60 -30.77
C VAL A 279 151.15 -41.19 -30.02
N VAL A 280 151.04 -40.50 -28.88
CA VAL A 280 152.17 -40.17 -28.01
C VAL A 280 152.78 -41.43 -27.39
N LEU A 281 151.99 -42.44 -27.04
CA LEU A 281 152.50 -43.74 -26.58
C LEU A 281 153.27 -44.45 -27.70
N ASP A 282 152.72 -44.51 -28.92
CA ASP A 282 153.34 -45.13 -30.09
C ASP A 282 154.62 -44.39 -30.50
N GLN A 283 154.61 -43.05 -30.45
CA GLN A 283 155.78 -42.20 -30.61
C GLN A 283 156.80 -42.42 -29.48
N ASN A 284 156.37 -42.58 -28.23
CA ASN A 284 157.25 -42.90 -27.12
C ASN A 284 157.87 -44.29 -27.27
N THR A 285 157.13 -45.33 -27.70
CA THR A 285 157.76 -46.64 -28.02
C THR A 285 158.67 -46.55 -29.25
N ARG A 286 158.44 -45.59 -30.16
CA ARG A 286 159.34 -45.32 -31.29
C ARG A 286 160.58 -44.56 -30.83
N ILE A 287 160.45 -43.63 -29.88
CA ILE A 287 161.56 -42.95 -29.21
C ILE A 287 162.35 -43.94 -28.36
N GLU A 288 161.72 -44.85 -27.63
CA GLU A 288 162.41 -45.92 -26.91
C GLU A 288 163.10 -46.87 -27.89
N ARG A 289 162.50 -47.26 -29.03
CA ARG A 289 163.25 -48.01 -30.07
C ARG A 289 164.40 -47.21 -30.69
N LEU A 290 164.25 -45.90 -30.87
CA LEU A 290 165.33 -45.01 -31.33
C LEU A 290 166.38 -44.76 -30.23
N LYS A 291 166.01 -44.90 -28.94
CA LYS A 291 166.92 -44.91 -27.79
C LYS A 291 167.62 -46.25 -27.68
N GLU A 292 166.95 -47.39 -27.89
CA GLU A 292 167.55 -48.71 -27.99
C GLU A 292 168.51 -48.80 -29.18
N GLU A 293 168.18 -48.22 -30.34
CA GLU A 293 169.13 -48.01 -31.44
C GLU A 293 170.27 -47.08 -30.97
N LYS A 294 169.97 -45.95 -30.33
CA LYS A 294 170.99 -45.04 -29.79
C LYS A 294 171.83 -45.63 -28.65
N GLU A 295 171.37 -46.63 -27.92
CA GLU A 295 171.99 -47.25 -26.74
C GLU A 295 172.71 -48.54 -27.15
N SER A 296 172.31 -49.16 -28.26
CA SER A 296 173.18 -50.03 -29.06
C SER A 296 174.35 -49.26 -29.69
N LEU A 297 174.15 -47.96 -29.98
CA LEU A 297 175.20 -47.00 -30.39
C LEU A 297 175.83 -46.23 -29.21
N ALA A 298 175.31 -46.39 -27.99
CA ALA A 298 175.75 -45.74 -26.77
C ALA A 298 175.75 -46.74 -25.61
N SER A 299 176.48 -47.83 -25.83
CA SER A 299 177.09 -48.65 -24.78
C SER A 299 178.19 -47.85 -24.04
N GLN A 300 177.85 -46.61 -23.63
CA GLN A 300 178.68 -45.60 -23.01
C GLN A 300 177.78 -44.70 -22.13
N SER A 301 177.81 -44.94 -20.82
CA SER A 301 177.35 -44.05 -19.73
C SER A 301 175.86 -44.01 -19.31
N VAL A 302 175.53 -44.88 -18.33
CA VAL A 302 175.00 -44.55 -16.98
C VAL A 302 173.97 -43.39 -16.80
N ARG A 303 172.75 -43.74 -16.33
CA ARG A 303 172.01 -43.34 -15.07
C ARG A 303 172.33 -41.98 -14.35
N PRO A 304 171.52 -41.44 -13.38
CA PRO A 304 170.17 -41.78 -12.88
C PRO A 304 169.26 -40.55 -12.50
N ALA A 305 168.22 -40.76 -11.66
CA ALA A 305 167.57 -39.84 -10.69
C ALA A 305 166.72 -38.65 -11.23
N ALA A 306 165.52 -38.28 -10.75
CA ALA A 306 164.79 -38.30 -9.46
C ALA A 306 164.71 -36.90 -8.79
N GLU A 307 163.72 -36.71 -7.90
CA GLU A 307 163.33 -35.45 -7.20
C GLU A 307 162.58 -34.42 -8.09
N GLY A 308 161.67 -33.56 -7.59
CA GLY A 308 161.15 -33.33 -6.23
C GLY A 308 160.65 -31.88 -6.07
N GLN A 309 159.89 -31.58 -4.99
CA GLN A 309 159.47 -30.23 -4.52
C GLN A 309 158.46 -29.40 -5.37
N GLU A 310 157.78 -28.36 -4.85
CA GLU A 310 157.09 -28.09 -3.55
C GLU A 310 156.51 -26.65 -3.59
N ASN A 311 155.38 -26.39 -2.89
CA ASN A 311 154.88 -25.06 -2.45
C ASN A 311 154.56 -24.00 -3.56
N GLY A 312 153.75 -22.95 -3.32
CA GLY A 312 152.95 -22.53 -2.16
C GLY A 312 152.36 -21.12 -2.38
N ASP A 313 151.42 -20.71 -1.51
CA ASP A 313 150.77 -19.39 -1.38
C ASP A 313 149.95 -18.83 -2.59
N VAL A 314 148.65 -18.54 -2.45
CA VAL A 314 147.94 -17.53 -1.61
C VAL A 314 148.01 -16.11 -2.20
N HIS A 315 146.84 -15.60 -2.59
CA HIS A 315 146.49 -14.19 -2.41
C HIS A 315 144.97 -14.04 -2.26
N ALA A 316 144.56 -13.15 -1.36
CA ALA A 316 143.16 -12.90 -1.01
C ALA A 316 142.64 -11.58 -1.59
N GLU A 317 141.33 -11.38 -1.41
CA GLU A 317 140.75 -10.07 -1.02
C GLU A 317 140.51 -9.01 -2.12
N GLN A 318 139.43 -9.18 -2.91
CA GLN A 318 138.82 -8.04 -3.62
C GLN A 318 137.30 -8.16 -3.91
N THR A 319 136.49 -8.75 -3.01
CA THR A 319 135.06 -9.05 -3.31
C THR A 319 134.02 -8.70 -2.24
N LEU A 320 134.40 -8.17 -1.07
CA LEU A 320 133.46 -8.05 0.08
C LEU A 320 132.56 -6.78 0.11
N ALA A 321 132.71 -5.86 -0.83
CA ALA A 321 131.89 -4.64 -0.88
C ALA A 321 130.57 -4.79 -1.66
N SER A 322 130.52 -5.66 -2.68
CA SER A 322 129.34 -5.85 -3.52
C SER A 322 128.27 -6.70 -2.80
N ASP A 323 128.70 -7.80 -2.20
CA ASP A 323 127.82 -8.78 -1.56
C ASP A 323 127.07 -8.18 -0.37
N THR A 324 127.71 -7.31 0.40
CA THR A 324 127.10 -6.62 1.55
C THR A 324 125.94 -5.70 1.12
N ALA A 325 126.09 -4.98 0.00
CA ALA A 325 125.01 -4.12 -0.53
C ALA A 325 123.85 -4.94 -1.13
N HIS A 326 124.17 -6.03 -1.83
CA HIS A 326 123.16 -6.95 -2.37
C HIS A 326 122.34 -7.63 -1.26
N LEU A 327 123.00 -8.09 -0.19
CA LEU A 327 122.33 -8.67 0.97
C LEU A 327 121.42 -7.67 1.69
N VAL A 328 121.83 -6.41 1.87
CA VAL A 328 120.98 -5.37 2.47
C VAL A 328 119.75 -5.07 1.59
N SER A 329 119.89 -5.03 0.27
CA SER A 329 118.75 -4.89 -0.65
C SER A 329 117.79 -6.06 -0.54
N LEU A 330 118.31 -7.29 -0.51
CA LEU A 330 117.51 -8.51 -0.43
C LEU A 330 116.78 -8.63 0.92
N VAL A 331 117.44 -8.27 2.03
CA VAL A 331 116.80 -8.21 3.36
C VAL A 331 115.63 -7.23 3.34
N LYS A 332 115.81 -6.03 2.78
CA LYS A 332 114.76 -5.00 2.72
C LYS A 332 113.58 -5.42 1.82
N GLU A 333 113.83 -6.14 0.74
CA GLU A 333 112.78 -6.75 -0.09
C GLU A 333 112.01 -7.84 0.69
N LYS A 334 112.71 -8.66 1.49
CA LYS A 334 112.05 -9.64 2.37
C LYS A 334 111.28 -9.00 3.52
N GLU A 335 111.77 -7.90 4.09
CA GLU A 335 111.04 -7.12 5.10
C GLU A 335 109.71 -6.59 4.55
N ILE A 336 109.71 -6.00 3.35
CA ILE A 336 108.48 -5.53 2.68
C ILE A 336 107.51 -6.69 2.42
N LEU A 337 108.01 -7.83 1.91
CA LEU A 337 107.17 -9.02 1.67
C LEU A 337 106.59 -9.60 2.97
N ILE A 338 107.34 -9.56 4.08
CA ILE A 338 106.86 -9.98 5.40
C ILE A 338 105.79 -9.02 5.91
N GLU A 339 105.96 -7.71 5.78
CA GLU A 339 104.95 -6.70 6.15
C GLU A 339 103.66 -6.88 5.35
N GLU A 340 103.77 -7.14 4.04
CA GLU A 340 102.63 -7.41 3.15
C GLU A 340 101.89 -8.69 3.55
N GLN A 341 102.61 -9.80 3.78
CA GLN A 341 102.04 -11.06 4.28
C GLN A 341 101.42 -10.92 5.67
N LEU A 342 102.00 -10.12 6.56
CA LEU A 342 101.39 -9.82 7.87
C LEU A 342 100.09 -9.02 7.71
N SER A 343 100.04 -8.07 6.78
CA SER A 343 98.82 -7.31 6.47
C SER A 343 97.72 -8.20 5.89
N GLU A 344 98.08 -9.15 5.02
CA GLU A 344 97.18 -10.15 4.44
C GLU A 344 96.65 -11.08 5.53
N VAL A 345 97.51 -11.61 6.41
CA VAL A 345 97.11 -12.42 7.56
C VAL A 345 96.18 -11.66 8.51
N VAL A 346 96.38 -10.35 8.71
CA VAL A 346 95.47 -9.50 9.50
C VAL A 346 94.11 -9.36 8.81
N ASN A 347 94.07 -9.18 7.50
CA ASN A 347 92.82 -9.07 6.74
C ASN A 347 92.07 -10.40 6.69
N LEU A 348 92.76 -11.51 6.44
CA LEU A 348 92.19 -12.87 6.52
C LEU A 348 91.67 -13.19 7.93
N ARG A 349 92.33 -12.73 9.00
CA ARG A 349 91.82 -12.87 10.38
C ARG A 349 90.54 -12.06 10.62
N LYS A 350 90.43 -10.85 10.06
CA LYS A 350 89.20 -10.05 10.12
C LYS A 350 88.07 -10.75 9.36
N GLU A 351 88.34 -11.25 8.16
CA GLU A 351 87.33 -11.93 7.34
C GLU A 351 86.88 -13.25 7.97
N ILE A 352 87.80 -14.05 8.51
CA ILE A 352 87.46 -15.24 9.33
C ILE A 352 86.61 -14.86 10.55
N SER A 353 86.81 -13.68 11.15
CA SER A 353 86.00 -13.23 12.29
C SER A 353 84.60 -12.80 11.84
N ARG A 354 84.49 -12.05 10.74
CA ARG A 354 83.23 -11.66 10.11
C ARG A 354 82.41 -12.88 9.68
N LEU A 355 83.01 -13.80 8.93
CA LEU A 355 82.36 -15.03 8.48
C LEU A 355 81.91 -15.93 9.65
N LYS A 356 82.61 -15.89 10.80
CA LYS A 356 82.15 -16.56 12.03
C LYS A 356 80.94 -15.87 12.64
N GLU A 357 80.93 -14.54 12.70
CA GLU A 357 79.80 -13.76 13.21
C GLU A 357 78.56 -13.93 12.32
N ASP A 358 78.73 -13.86 10.99
CA ASP A 358 77.68 -14.14 10.01
C ASP A 358 77.17 -15.60 10.12
N LEU A 359 78.06 -16.58 10.28
CA LEU A 359 77.67 -17.98 10.45
C LEU A 359 76.94 -18.24 11.77
N GLU A 360 77.33 -17.57 12.87
CA GLU A 360 76.63 -17.68 14.15
C GLU A 360 75.29 -16.92 14.13
N SER A 361 75.20 -15.79 13.42
CA SER A 361 73.96 -15.08 13.12
C SER A 361 72.99 -15.94 12.29
N GLN A 362 73.49 -16.65 11.28
CA GLN A 362 72.69 -17.60 10.50
C GLN A 362 72.27 -18.84 11.31
N ARG A 363 73.11 -19.33 12.24
CA ARG A 363 72.72 -20.37 13.20
C ARG A 363 71.64 -19.90 14.16
N ALA A 364 71.75 -18.70 14.71
CA ALA A 364 70.73 -18.11 15.57
C ALA A 364 69.39 -17.98 14.83
N LYS A 365 69.40 -17.43 13.61
CA LYS A 365 68.23 -17.37 12.72
C LYS A 365 67.67 -18.76 12.38
N ASN A 366 68.52 -19.76 12.13
CA ASN A 366 68.05 -21.13 11.86
C ASN A 366 67.42 -21.77 13.09
N ASN A 367 67.97 -21.53 14.29
CA ASN A 367 67.39 -22.00 15.56
C ASN A 367 66.06 -21.29 15.86
N GLU A 368 65.97 -19.98 15.64
CA GLU A 368 64.72 -19.22 15.77
C GLU A 368 63.66 -19.70 14.76
N LEU A 369 64.05 -19.98 13.52
CA LEU A 369 63.17 -20.58 12.51
C LEU A 369 62.74 -22.00 12.90
N ARG A 370 63.63 -22.82 13.48
CA ARG A 370 63.26 -24.14 14.03
C ARG A 370 62.26 -24.02 15.17
N GLU A 371 62.45 -23.06 16.08
CA GLU A 371 61.53 -22.82 17.19
C GLU A 371 60.17 -22.30 16.72
N LYS A 372 60.15 -21.35 15.77
CA LYS A 372 58.91 -20.88 15.12
C LYS A 372 58.21 -21.99 14.35
N ASN A 373 58.95 -22.79 13.58
CA ASN A 373 58.39 -23.95 12.87
C ASN A 373 57.89 -25.01 13.85
N HIS A 374 58.57 -25.24 14.97
CA HIS A 374 58.12 -26.15 16.02
C HIS A 374 56.81 -25.66 16.65
N LYS A 375 56.71 -24.37 17.01
CA LYS A 375 55.49 -23.75 17.53
C LYS A 375 54.33 -23.77 16.52
N VAL A 376 54.62 -23.56 15.23
CA VAL A 376 53.62 -23.71 14.15
C VAL A 376 53.20 -25.17 14.01
N LEU A 377 54.12 -26.13 14.16
CA LEU A 377 53.82 -27.56 14.10
C LEU A 377 53.06 -28.05 15.35
N GLU A 378 53.34 -27.51 16.54
CA GLU A 378 52.55 -27.72 17.77
C GLU A 378 51.15 -27.11 17.64
N ALA A 379 51.03 -25.91 17.08
CA ALA A 379 49.73 -25.30 16.80
C ALA A 379 48.94 -26.13 15.76
N LEU A 380 49.60 -26.57 14.69
CA LEU A 380 49.00 -27.38 13.63
C LEU A 380 48.55 -28.75 14.16
N THR A 381 49.43 -29.47 14.86
CA THR A 381 49.08 -30.76 15.50
C THR A 381 47.98 -30.59 16.53
N SER A 382 47.99 -29.52 17.34
CA SER A 382 46.86 -29.21 18.24
C SER A 382 45.54 -28.95 17.48
N THR A 383 45.58 -28.32 16.30
CA THR A 383 44.39 -28.17 15.46
C THR A 383 43.97 -29.49 14.78
N GLU A 384 44.91 -30.34 14.36
CA GLU A 384 44.62 -31.67 13.81
C GLU A 384 44.03 -32.59 14.89
N GLU A 385 44.56 -32.60 16.11
CA GLU A 385 44.00 -33.33 17.25
C GLU A 385 42.59 -32.85 17.58
N LYS A 386 42.34 -31.53 17.62
CA LYS A 386 40.99 -30.95 17.82
C LYS A 386 40.04 -31.30 16.68
N LEU A 387 40.52 -31.33 15.43
CA LEU A 387 39.72 -31.72 14.27
C LEU A 387 39.42 -33.23 14.27
N MET A 388 40.39 -34.09 14.62
CA MET A 388 40.16 -35.52 14.78
C MET A 388 39.23 -35.83 15.95
N ALA A 389 39.34 -35.11 17.07
CA ALA A 389 38.39 -35.22 18.18
C ALA A 389 36.97 -34.81 17.77
N ARG A 390 36.82 -33.70 17.03
CA ARG A 390 35.52 -33.27 16.48
C ARG A 390 34.98 -34.25 15.44
N LEU A 391 35.83 -34.81 14.56
CA LEU A 391 35.42 -35.81 13.58
C LEU A 391 34.90 -37.06 14.29
N LYS A 392 35.62 -37.54 15.31
CA LYS A 392 35.20 -38.68 16.13
C LYS A 392 33.90 -38.41 16.89
N GLN A 393 33.70 -37.20 17.42
CA GLN A 393 32.42 -36.80 18.03
C GLN A 393 31.27 -36.76 17.02
N VAL A 394 31.52 -36.31 15.78
CA VAL A 394 30.51 -36.34 14.71
C VAL A 394 30.19 -37.77 14.29
N ASP A 395 31.19 -38.64 14.17
CA ASP A 395 30.99 -40.07 13.88
C ASP A 395 30.20 -40.76 15.01
N GLU A 396 30.56 -40.54 16.28
CA GLU A 396 29.86 -41.06 17.47
C GLU A 396 28.41 -40.57 17.54
N ALA A 397 28.18 -39.25 17.40
CA ALA A 397 26.83 -38.68 17.36
C ALA A 397 26.01 -39.16 16.15
N SER A 398 26.63 -39.40 15.00
CA SER A 398 25.94 -40.00 13.85
C SER A 398 25.51 -41.44 14.12
N GLY A 399 26.33 -42.20 14.84
CA GLY A 399 26.02 -43.55 15.31
C GLY A 399 24.84 -43.55 16.30
N GLU A 400 24.84 -42.66 17.28
CA GLU A 400 23.72 -42.50 18.23
C GLU A 400 22.42 -42.11 17.52
N VAL A 401 22.48 -41.20 16.55
CA VAL A 401 21.32 -40.80 15.74
C VAL A 401 20.76 -41.97 14.91
N GLU A 402 21.61 -42.80 14.31
CA GLU A 402 21.14 -44.00 13.59
C GLU A 402 20.62 -45.09 14.55
N GLU A 403 21.20 -45.26 15.73
CA GLU A 403 20.69 -46.18 16.75
C GLU A 403 19.29 -45.74 17.24
N GLU A 404 19.09 -44.44 17.48
CA GLU A 404 17.79 -43.91 17.92
C GLU A 404 16.74 -43.95 16.82
N LYS A 405 17.11 -43.67 15.56
CA LYS A 405 16.27 -43.93 14.38
C LYS A 405 15.84 -45.39 14.33
N ALA A 406 16.76 -46.34 14.53
CA ALA A 406 16.48 -47.77 14.54
C ALA A 406 15.54 -48.18 15.69
N LYS A 407 15.72 -47.64 16.89
CA LYS A 407 14.80 -47.84 18.03
C LYS A 407 13.39 -47.33 17.71
N VAL A 408 13.25 -46.14 17.12
CA VAL A 408 11.95 -45.59 16.70
C VAL A 408 11.28 -46.51 15.68
N ARG A 409 11.99 -46.97 14.64
CA ARG A 409 11.46 -47.94 13.66
C ARG A 409 11.03 -49.26 14.32
N ALA A 410 11.82 -49.78 15.25
CA ALA A 410 11.52 -51.01 15.99
C ALA A 410 10.29 -50.87 16.91
N VAL A 411 10.15 -49.74 17.60
CA VAL A 411 8.98 -49.44 18.44
C VAL A 411 7.71 -49.31 17.58
N LEU A 412 7.77 -48.60 16.46
CA LEU A 412 6.63 -48.46 15.54
C LEU A 412 6.17 -49.82 14.98
N ARG A 413 7.11 -50.68 14.55
CA ARG A 413 6.83 -52.06 14.13
C ARG A 413 6.25 -52.93 15.24
N ARG A 414 6.67 -52.73 16.49
CA ARG A 414 6.13 -53.46 17.66
C ARG A 414 4.70 -53.03 18.00
N ILE A 415 4.36 -51.75 17.83
CA ILE A 415 3.01 -51.23 18.13
C ILE A 415 2.04 -51.59 16.99
N PHE A 416 2.48 -51.56 15.73
CA PHE A 416 1.66 -51.88 14.55
C PHE A 416 2.31 -52.99 13.69
N PRO A 417 2.29 -54.26 14.13
CA PRO A 417 2.94 -55.36 13.40
C PRO A 417 2.31 -55.70 12.04
N GLU A 418 1.10 -55.22 11.75
CA GLU A 418 0.44 -55.38 10.44
C GLU A 418 0.92 -54.35 9.39
N VAL A 419 1.72 -53.35 9.78
CA VAL A 419 2.15 -52.25 8.90
C VAL A 419 3.56 -52.50 8.39
N VAL A 420 3.68 -52.88 7.11
CA VAL A 420 4.96 -53.17 6.45
C VAL A 420 5.45 -51.98 5.61
N VAL A 421 6.60 -51.44 5.99
CA VAL A 421 7.30 -50.31 5.33
C VAL A 421 8.75 -50.72 5.04
N ASP A 422 9.28 -50.25 3.91
CA ASP A 422 10.65 -50.53 3.45
C ASP A 422 11.69 -49.87 4.37
N ASP A 423 12.73 -50.62 4.72
CA ASP A 423 13.83 -50.15 5.57
C ASP A 423 14.86 -49.29 4.81
N ALA A 424 14.91 -49.39 3.48
CA ALA A 424 15.84 -48.61 2.65
C ALA A 424 15.49 -47.11 2.57
N LEU A 425 14.35 -46.70 3.12
CA LEU A 425 13.88 -45.32 3.13
C LEU A 425 14.59 -44.48 4.20
N ASP A 426 14.84 -43.20 3.89
CA ASP A 426 15.22 -42.19 4.88
C ASP A 426 14.18 -42.07 6.01
N GLN A 427 14.58 -41.62 7.19
CA GLN A 427 13.70 -41.54 8.37
C GLN A 427 12.44 -40.72 8.12
N GLY A 428 12.50 -39.59 7.40
CA GLY A 428 11.33 -38.77 7.12
C GLY A 428 10.35 -39.47 6.15
N ALA A 429 10.90 -40.15 5.14
CA ALA A 429 10.12 -40.93 4.19
C ALA A 429 9.49 -42.17 4.83
N PHE A 430 10.26 -42.90 5.66
CA PHE A 430 9.79 -44.05 6.42
C PHE A 430 8.60 -43.68 7.31
N LEU A 431 8.70 -42.60 8.08
CA LEU A 431 7.62 -42.16 8.98
C LEU A 431 6.36 -41.77 8.21
N SER A 432 6.50 -41.06 7.08
CA SER A 432 5.38 -40.64 6.24
C SER A 432 4.66 -41.83 5.59
N GLU A 433 5.40 -42.82 5.10
CA GLU A 433 4.82 -44.03 4.53
C GLU A 433 4.22 -44.96 5.60
N PHE A 434 4.85 -45.01 6.79
CA PHE A 434 4.32 -45.72 7.95
C PHE A 434 2.99 -45.13 8.41
N GLU A 435 2.89 -43.81 8.55
CA GLU A 435 1.64 -43.12 8.89
C GLU A 435 0.53 -43.43 7.88
N SER A 436 0.82 -43.29 6.58
CA SER A 436 -0.12 -43.58 5.50
C SER A 436 -0.65 -45.03 5.53
N LYS A 437 0.24 -46.01 5.73
CA LYS A 437 -0.13 -47.42 5.80
C LYS A 437 -0.81 -47.79 7.13
N ALA A 438 -0.41 -47.21 8.26
CA ALA A 438 -1.07 -47.39 9.55
C ALA A 438 -2.51 -46.86 9.52
N LEU A 439 -2.75 -45.71 8.89
CA LEU A 439 -4.10 -45.18 8.67
C LEU A 439 -4.95 -46.10 7.77
N GLN A 440 -4.36 -46.73 6.76
CA GLN A 440 -5.07 -47.72 5.92
C GLN A 440 -5.40 -49.03 6.64
N VAL A 441 -4.57 -49.47 7.59
CA VAL A 441 -4.87 -50.64 8.44
C VAL A 441 -5.95 -50.27 9.46
N ALA A 442 -5.79 -49.14 10.16
CA ALA A 442 -6.76 -48.66 11.16
C ALA A 442 -8.17 -48.45 10.56
N THR A 443 -8.28 -47.93 9.34
CA THR A 443 -9.57 -47.76 8.64
C THR A 443 -10.20 -49.08 8.17
N LYS A 444 -9.41 -50.14 7.95
CA LYS A 444 -9.93 -51.49 7.63
C LYS A 444 -10.49 -52.22 8.86
N THR A 445 -9.99 -51.94 10.07
CA THR A 445 -10.45 -52.59 11.32
C THR A 445 -11.79 -52.08 11.88
N VAL A 446 -12.42 -51.05 11.30
CA VAL A 446 -13.62 -50.41 11.86
C VAL A 446 -14.96 -51.07 11.45
N GLN A 447 -14.94 -52.15 10.65
CA GLN A 447 -16.14 -52.93 10.32
C GLN A 447 -16.27 -54.21 11.14
N GLN A 448 -16.74 -54.12 12.40
CA GLN A 448 -17.58 -55.09 13.15
C GLN A 448 -17.93 -54.51 14.56
N PRO A 449 -18.99 -55.01 15.26
CA PRO A 449 -19.76 -54.17 16.18
C PRO A 449 -19.33 -54.15 17.66
N LYS A 450 -19.74 -53.06 18.32
CA LYS A 450 -19.68 -52.73 19.75
C LYS A 450 -20.14 -53.88 20.68
N PRO A 451 -19.42 -54.09 21.80
CA PRO A 451 -20.11 -54.20 23.08
C PRO A 451 -19.52 -53.28 24.18
N GLU A 452 -20.15 -53.36 25.34
CA GLU A 452 -20.10 -52.43 26.49
C GLU A 452 -19.35 -53.06 27.69
N VAL A 453 -19.25 -52.34 28.82
CA VAL A 453 -18.68 -52.75 30.13
C VAL A 453 -17.16 -52.55 30.33
N VAL A 454 -16.78 -51.41 30.94
CA VAL A 454 -15.56 -51.28 31.76
C VAL A 454 -15.83 -50.37 32.98
N GLU A 455 -16.41 -50.94 34.04
CA GLU A 455 -16.45 -50.30 35.37
C GLU A 455 -16.17 -51.35 36.46
N LYS A 456 -14.94 -51.88 36.50
CA LYS A 456 -14.52 -52.86 37.53
C LYS A 456 -13.00 -53.08 37.74
N VAL A 457 -12.14 -52.16 37.29
CA VAL A 457 -10.67 -52.35 37.31
C VAL A 457 -9.98 -51.70 38.53
N VAL A 458 -10.66 -50.84 39.29
CA VAL A 458 -10.03 -50.00 40.34
C VAL A 458 -9.74 -50.77 41.65
N GLU A 459 -10.35 -51.94 41.88
CA GLU A 459 -10.34 -52.60 43.20
C GLU A 459 -9.19 -53.60 43.42
N ILE A 460 -8.53 -54.09 42.36
CA ILE A 460 -7.54 -55.18 42.44
C ILE A 460 -6.13 -54.66 42.83
N VAL A 461 -5.77 -53.43 42.45
CA VAL A 461 -4.41 -52.90 42.64
C VAL A 461 -4.05 -52.69 44.12
N LYS A 462 -5.03 -52.34 44.97
CA LYS A 462 -4.79 -52.00 46.39
C LYS A 462 -4.55 -53.19 47.32
N VAL A 463 -4.71 -54.43 46.84
CA VAL A 463 -4.56 -55.64 47.68
C VAL A 463 -3.13 -56.17 47.67
N VAL A 464 -2.41 -56.04 46.55
CA VAL A 464 -1.07 -56.62 46.36
C VAL A 464 0.01 -55.87 47.15
N GLU A 465 -0.12 -54.56 47.30
CA GLU A 465 0.90 -53.71 47.96
C GLU A 465 1.04 -53.99 49.46
N LYS A 466 -0.02 -54.43 50.14
CA LYS A 466 -0.02 -54.69 51.60
C LYS A 466 0.59 -56.03 52.02
N GLU A 467 0.78 -56.98 51.12
CA GLU A 467 1.26 -58.33 51.48
C GLU A 467 2.80 -58.48 51.45
N VAL A 468 3.51 -57.54 50.81
CA VAL A 468 4.97 -57.56 50.68
C VAL A 468 5.66 -56.99 51.93
N GLU A 469 5.08 -55.95 52.54
CA GLU A 469 5.71 -55.20 53.64
C GLU A 469 5.75 -55.97 54.98
N VAL A 470 4.89 -56.98 55.16
CA VAL A 470 4.78 -57.77 56.40
C VAL A 470 5.90 -58.82 56.56
N LYS A 471 6.63 -59.17 55.50
CA LYS A 471 7.63 -60.27 55.52
C LYS A 471 9.09 -59.84 55.75
N VAL A 472 9.37 -58.55 55.94
CA VAL A 472 10.74 -58.01 56.12
C VAL A 472 11.08 -57.73 57.61
N GLN A 473 10.17 -58.07 58.54
CA GLN A 473 10.27 -57.71 59.96
C GLN A 473 10.34 -58.92 60.93
N ASP A 474 10.87 -60.07 60.51
CA ASP A 474 11.09 -61.20 61.43
C ASP A 474 12.31 -60.93 62.35
N PRO A 475 12.13 -60.74 63.67
CA PRO A 475 13.21 -60.35 64.56
C PRO A 475 14.24 -61.48 64.82
N ALA A 476 13.87 -62.74 64.61
CA ALA A 476 14.76 -63.88 64.86
C ALA A 476 15.96 -63.88 63.89
N LEU A 477 15.70 -63.59 62.61
CA LEU A 477 16.74 -63.54 61.57
C LEU A 477 17.72 -62.38 61.78
N LYS A 478 17.26 -61.22 62.31
CA LYS A 478 18.15 -60.11 62.66
C LYS A 478 19.13 -60.48 63.78
N SER A 479 18.64 -61.10 64.86
CA SER A 479 19.49 -61.51 65.97
C SER A 479 20.56 -62.52 65.54
N GLN A 480 20.23 -63.45 64.63
CA GLN A 480 21.16 -64.45 64.13
C GLN A 480 22.27 -63.85 63.25
N VAL A 481 21.91 -62.88 62.40
CA VAL A 481 22.90 -62.13 61.58
C VAL A 481 23.83 -61.30 62.48
N GLU A 482 23.30 -60.69 63.53
CA GLU A 482 24.08 -59.88 64.47
C GLU A 482 25.06 -60.75 65.29
N GLU A 483 24.62 -61.92 65.78
CA GLU A 483 25.48 -62.89 66.47
C GLU A 483 26.59 -63.46 65.56
N LEU A 484 26.26 -63.88 64.33
CA LEU A 484 27.24 -64.32 63.34
C LEU A 484 28.20 -63.20 62.91
N SER A 485 27.77 -61.95 62.90
CA SER A 485 28.66 -60.81 62.63
C SER A 485 29.69 -60.62 63.75
N LYS A 486 29.28 -60.88 64.99
CA LYS A 486 30.09 -60.74 66.20
C LYS A 486 31.09 -61.87 66.35
N GLU A 487 30.68 -63.11 66.08
CA GLU A 487 31.58 -64.26 66.01
C GLU A 487 32.63 -64.09 64.88
N ASN A 488 32.22 -63.59 63.71
CA ASN A 488 33.16 -63.25 62.63
C ASN A 488 34.15 -62.13 63.03
N ALA A 489 33.71 -61.14 63.80
CA ALA A 489 34.60 -60.09 64.32
C ALA A 489 35.62 -60.68 65.30
N GLU A 490 35.20 -61.52 66.25
CA GLU A 490 36.08 -62.18 67.21
C GLU A 490 37.08 -63.13 66.52
N LEU A 491 36.64 -63.93 65.54
CA LEU A 491 37.52 -64.78 64.74
C LEU A 491 38.57 -63.95 63.97
N ARG A 492 38.18 -62.82 63.35
CA ARG A 492 39.12 -61.89 62.71
C ARG A 492 40.13 -61.30 63.69
N THR A 493 39.70 -60.91 64.90
CA THR A 493 40.61 -60.42 65.94
C THR A 493 41.59 -61.51 66.39
N ARG A 494 41.14 -62.76 66.49
CA ARG A 494 41.97 -63.92 66.89
C ARG A 494 42.99 -64.30 65.81
N VAL A 495 42.62 -64.22 64.53
CA VAL A 495 43.54 -64.37 63.38
C VAL A 495 44.57 -63.25 63.36
N ALA A 496 44.17 -61.99 63.54
CA ALA A 496 45.09 -60.86 63.62
C ALA A 496 46.08 -60.99 64.80
N GLY A 497 45.63 -61.51 65.95
CA GLY A 497 46.48 -61.82 67.10
C GLY A 497 47.53 -62.90 66.80
N LEU A 498 47.17 -63.93 66.02
CA LEU A 498 48.10 -64.97 65.59
C LEU A 498 49.10 -64.47 64.53
N GLN A 499 48.67 -63.63 63.59
CA GLN A 499 49.56 -62.98 62.62
C GLN A 499 50.60 -62.07 63.32
N LYS A 500 50.24 -61.43 64.43
CA LYS A 500 51.15 -60.59 65.22
C LYS A 500 52.13 -61.37 66.12
N ALA A 501 51.93 -62.69 66.27
CA ALA A 501 52.80 -63.56 67.07
C ALA A 501 53.89 -64.27 66.24
N SER A 502 53.78 -64.28 64.90
CA SER A 502 54.90 -64.62 64.02
C SER A 502 55.84 -63.43 63.93
N THR A 503 56.95 -63.46 64.67
CA THR A 503 58.10 -62.59 64.40
C THR A 503 58.67 -62.95 63.02
N PRO A 504 58.67 -62.04 62.03
CA PRO A 504 59.35 -62.29 60.76
C PRO A 504 60.86 -62.44 60.98
N SER A 505 61.55 -63.11 60.04
CA SER A 505 62.99 -62.93 59.92
C SER A 505 63.31 -61.44 59.71
N ILE A 506 64.48 -60.96 60.16
CA ILE A 506 64.91 -59.57 59.90
C ILE A 506 64.89 -59.26 58.40
N ASP A 507 65.24 -60.25 57.58
CA ASP A 507 65.20 -60.23 56.11
C ASP A 507 63.77 -60.10 55.56
N ASP A 508 62.79 -60.81 56.13
CA ASP A 508 61.38 -60.68 55.76
C ASP A 508 60.81 -59.32 56.20
N SER A 509 61.20 -58.81 57.38
CA SER A 509 60.79 -57.47 57.83
C SER A 509 61.35 -56.36 56.92
N GLN A 510 62.59 -56.47 56.45
CA GLN A 510 63.17 -55.51 55.50
C GLN A 510 62.42 -55.54 54.17
N ARG A 511 62.17 -56.73 53.61
CA ARG A 511 61.42 -56.89 52.36
C ARG A 511 59.95 -56.46 52.47
N VAL A 512 59.32 -56.63 53.64
CA VAL A 512 57.99 -56.07 53.92
C VAL A 512 58.04 -54.55 53.93
N THR A 513 59.02 -53.91 54.58
CA THR A 513 59.14 -52.44 54.55
C THR A 513 59.42 -51.88 53.15
N GLU A 514 60.23 -52.56 52.34
CA GLU A 514 60.47 -52.18 50.94
C GLU A 514 59.17 -52.27 50.10
N LEU A 515 58.41 -53.36 50.24
CA LEU A 515 57.12 -53.52 49.58
C LEU A 515 56.06 -52.54 50.08
N GLU A 516 56.07 -52.18 51.37
CA GLU A 516 55.20 -51.13 51.94
C GLU A 516 55.55 -49.75 51.36
N GLU A 517 56.84 -49.44 51.15
CA GLU A 517 57.27 -48.22 50.46
C GLU A 517 56.90 -48.23 48.97
N GLU A 518 57.10 -49.34 48.25
CA GLU A 518 56.67 -49.48 46.86
C GLU A 518 55.15 -49.29 46.72
N VAL A 519 54.35 -50.00 47.53
CA VAL A 519 52.88 -49.87 47.57
C VAL A 519 52.47 -48.44 47.93
N ARG A 520 53.17 -47.76 48.84
CA ARG A 520 52.95 -46.34 49.13
C ARG A 520 53.22 -45.46 47.90
N THR A 521 54.34 -45.61 47.20
CA THR A 521 54.62 -44.80 46.00
C THR A 521 53.65 -45.09 44.85
N VAL A 522 53.18 -46.33 44.71
CA VAL A 522 52.15 -46.70 43.73
C VAL A 522 50.79 -46.11 44.12
N SER A 523 50.43 -46.15 45.41
CA SER A 523 49.23 -45.50 45.93
C SER A 523 49.27 -43.99 45.71
N GLU A 524 50.39 -43.33 46.00
CA GLU A 524 50.60 -41.89 45.74
C GLU A 524 50.40 -41.58 44.24
N LYS A 525 51.00 -42.37 43.32
CA LYS A 525 50.78 -42.24 41.88
C LYS A 525 49.32 -42.46 41.47
N VAL A 526 48.63 -43.47 42.03
CA VAL A 526 47.21 -43.72 41.75
C VAL A 526 46.35 -42.55 42.22
N THR A 527 46.59 -42.00 43.42
CA THR A 527 45.86 -40.80 43.88
C THR A 527 46.14 -39.59 42.99
N HIS A 528 47.37 -39.40 42.52
CA HIS A 528 47.70 -38.33 41.58
C HIS A 528 46.96 -38.49 40.24
N TYR A 529 46.93 -39.70 39.67
CA TYR A 529 46.17 -39.96 38.44
C TYR A 529 44.66 -39.81 38.63
N GLN A 530 44.10 -40.19 39.78
CA GLN A 530 42.69 -39.94 40.12
C GLN A 530 42.37 -38.44 40.17
N THR A 531 43.23 -37.63 40.79
CA THR A 531 43.08 -36.16 40.80
C THR A 531 43.16 -35.59 39.39
N VAL A 532 44.17 -35.97 38.59
CA VAL A 532 44.31 -35.50 37.20
C VAL A 532 43.11 -35.88 36.34
N LEU A 533 42.54 -37.09 36.51
CA LEU A 533 41.33 -37.50 35.81
C LEU A 533 40.09 -36.69 36.24
N ALA A 534 39.94 -36.41 37.54
CA ALA A 534 38.85 -35.56 38.03
C ALA A 534 38.99 -34.12 37.52
N ASP A 535 40.21 -33.58 37.47
CA ASP A 535 40.48 -32.24 36.94
C ASP A 535 40.22 -32.16 35.42
N THR A 536 40.58 -33.18 34.65
CA THR A 536 40.26 -33.23 33.20
C THR A 536 38.77 -33.44 32.95
N GLU A 537 38.07 -34.25 33.75
CA GLU A 537 36.61 -34.42 33.66
C GLU A 537 35.87 -33.10 33.97
N ASN A 538 36.31 -32.36 35.00
CA ASN A 538 35.77 -31.05 35.34
C ASN A 538 36.05 -30.02 34.24
N LEU A 539 37.24 -30.02 33.65
CA LEU A 539 37.58 -29.16 32.52
C LEU A 539 36.72 -29.49 31.29
N LEU A 540 36.53 -30.77 30.96
CA LEU A 540 35.68 -31.22 29.86
C LEU A 540 34.22 -30.82 30.06
N LYS A 541 33.66 -30.98 31.27
CA LYS A 541 32.31 -30.50 31.61
C LYS A 541 32.17 -28.99 31.46
N SER A 542 33.19 -28.23 31.89
CA SER A 542 33.22 -26.77 31.72
C SER A 542 33.28 -26.36 30.25
N LEU A 543 34.08 -27.06 29.44
CA LEU A 543 34.17 -26.81 27.99
C LEU A 543 32.88 -27.18 27.27
N GLN A 544 32.27 -28.33 27.62
CA GLN A 544 30.98 -28.75 27.08
C GLN A 544 29.90 -27.70 27.38
N ALA A 545 29.74 -27.30 28.64
CA ALA A 545 28.76 -26.26 29.02
C ALA A 545 29.02 -24.92 28.31
N SER A 546 30.30 -24.55 28.11
CA SER A 546 30.66 -23.36 27.32
C SER A 546 30.21 -23.49 25.86
N VAL A 547 30.50 -24.62 25.20
CA VAL A 547 30.13 -24.90 23.80
C VAL A 547 28.61 -24.95 23.65
N GLU A 548 27.89 -25.66 24.51
CA GLU A 548 26.42 -25.72 24.50
C GLU A 548 25.80 -24.32 24.67
N SER A 549 26.34 -23.50 25.57
CA SER A 549 25.87 -22.12 25.76
C SER A 549 26.12 -21.24 24.52
N GLU A 550 27.24 -21.45 23.84
CA GLU A 550 27.60 -20.73 22.62
C GLU A 550 26.76 -21.20 21.42
N GLU A 551 26.49 -22.49 21.28
CA GLU A 551 25.58 -23.05 20.26
C GLU A 551 24.16 -22.53 20.43
N VAL A 552 23.64 -22.49 21.67
CA VAL A 552 22.33 -21.88 21.95
C VAL A 552 22.33 -20.38 21.60
N ALA A 553 23.42 -19.66 21.88
CA ALA A 553 23.55 -18.25 21.50
C ALA A 553 23.61 -18.05 19.98
N TRP A 554 24.33 -18.89 19.24
CA TRP A 554 24.39 -18.85 17.77
C TRP A 554 23.05 -19.24 17.13
N ASN A 555 22.38 -20.27 17.63
CA ASN A 555 21.03 -20.67 17.19
C ASN A 555 20.00 -19.56 17.43
N LYS A 556 20.08 -18.86 18.57
CA LYS A 556 19.23 -17.69 18.84
C LYS A 556 19.50 -16.55 17.84
N ARG A 557 20.77 -16.18 17.63
CA ARG A 557 21.17 -15.16 16.64
C ARG A 557 20.74 -15.53 15.22
N LEU A 558 20.87 -16.80 14.84
CA LEU A 558 20.42 -17.30 13.54
C LEU A 558 18.90 -17.15 13.40
N SER A 559 18.12 -17.59 14.40
CA SER A 559 16.66 -17.43 14.42
C SER A 559 16.22 -15.96 14.34
N GLU A 560 16.91 -15.06 15.03
CA GLU A 560 16.69 -13.61 14.95
C GLU A 560 16.98 -13.08 13.54
N LYS A 561 18.12 -13.44 12.94
CA LYS A 561 18.46 -13.01 11.58
C LYS A 561 17.56 -13.61 10.50
N GLU A 562 17.07 -14.84 10.68
CA GLU A 562 16.03 -15.38 9.79
C GLU A 562 14.70 -14.62 9.92
N LYS A 563 14.31 -14.16 11.12
CA LYS A 563 13.13 -13.31 11.30
C LYS A 563 13.32 -11.95 10.63
N ASP A 564 14.48 -11.31 10.82
CA ASP A 564 14.84 -10.06 10.11
C ASP A 564 14.75 -10.25 8.58
N VAL A 565 15.31 -11.34 8.03
CA VAL A 565 15.26 -11.63 6.58
C VAL A 565 13.83 -11.90 6.09
N ARG A 566 13.01 -12.64 6.85
CA ARG A 566 11.59 -12.86 6.52
C ARG A 566 10.82 -11.53 6.50
N GLN A 567 11.05 -10.67 7.48
CA GLN A 567 10.42 -9.35 7.56
C GLN A 567 10.83 -8.46 6.37
N LEU A 568 12.13 -8.29 6.13
CA LEU A 568 12.64 -7.49 5.00
C LEU A 568 12.15 -8.02 3.64
N THR A 569 11.92 -9.33 3.51
CA THR A 569 11.35 -9.93 2.30
C THR A 569 9.87 -9.57 2.13
N ALA A 570 9.09 -9.55 3.22
CA ALA A 570 7.70 -9.11 3.20
C ALA A 570 7.58 -7.59 2.92
N ASP A 571 8.41 -6.77 3.56
CA ASP A 571 8.45 -5.32 3.37
C ASP A 571 8.84 -4.97 1.93
N LYS A 572 9.82 -5.68 1.35
CA LYS A 572 10.17 -5.56 -0.07
C LYS A 572 8.99 -5.90 -1.00
N ALA A 573 8.23 -6.94 -0.69
CA ALA A 573 7.05 -7.31 -1.49
C ALA A 573 5.94 -6.24 -1.39
N ASN A 574 5.71 -5.69 -0.20
CA ASN A 574 4.77 -4.59 0.01
C ASN A 574 5.19 -3.31 -0.74
N LEU A 575 6.48 -2.94 -0.67
CA LEU A 575 7.03 -1.79 -1.41
C LEU A 575 6.93 -1.99 -2.93
N GLN A 576 7.19 -3.19 -3.44
CA GLN A 576 7.00 -3.51 -4.86
C GLN A 576 5.52 -3.38 -5.29
N LEU A 577 4.58 -3.76 -4.42
CA LEU A 577 3.16 -3.62 -4.68
C LEU A 577 2.71 -2.14 -4.65
N GLN A 578 3.24 -1.34 -3.73
CA GLN A 578 3.01 0.12 -3.69
C GLN A 578 3.60 0.82 -4.93
N VAL A 579 4.83 0.48 -5.34
CA VAL A 579 5.43 1.01 -6.57
C VAL A 579 4.55 0.70 -7.78
N LYS A 580 4.07 -0.54 -7.92
CA LYS A 580 3.16 -0.90 -9.00
C LYS A 580 1.84 -0.14 -8.97
N GLN A 581 1.26 0.06 -7.78
CA GLN A 581 0.06 0.91 -7.63
C GLN A 581 0.32 2.36 -8.05
N LEU A 582 1.48 2.92 -7.70
CA LEU A 582 1.88 4.26 -8.11
C LEU A 582 2.09 4.35 -9.64
N GLU A 583 2.73 3.36 -10.26
CA GLU A 583 2.85 3.23 -11.72
C GLU A 583 1.45 3.19 -12.39
N ASP A 584 0.54 2.34 -11.90
CA ASP A 584 -0.85 2.26 -12.39
C ASP A 584 -1.61 3.59 -12.22
N THR A 585 -1.34 4.38 -11.17
CA THR A 585 -1.92 5.74 -11.03
C THR A 585 -1.28 6.76 -11.94
N LEU A 586 0.03 6.70 -12.16
CA LEU A 586 0.75 7.60 -13.05
C LEU A 586 0.28 7.44 -14.50
N ASP A 587 0.04 6.21 -14.96
CA ASP A 587 -0.49 5.96 -16.31
C ASP A 587 -1.96 6.39 -16.46
N LYS A 588 -2.78 6.32 -15.39
CA LYS A 588 -4.12 6.92 -15.38
C LYS A 588 -4.07 8.45 -15.45
N VAL A 589 -3.12 9.08 -14.76
CA VAL A 589 -2.92 10.54 -14.83
C VAL A 589 -2.51 10.96 -16.23
N LYS A 590 -1.55 10.29 -16.87
CA LYS A 590 -1.17 10.56 -18.28
C LYS A 590 -2.38 10.45 -19.23
N GLN A 591 -3.19 9.39 -19.10
CA GLN A 591 -4.40 9.22 -19.91
C GLN A 591 -5.42 10.35 -19.68
N ALA A 592 -5.51 10.88 -18.45
CA ALA A 592 -6.35 12.03 -18.15
C ALA A 592 -5.77 13.35 -18.69
N GLU A 593 -4.44 13.53 -18.69
CA GLU A 593 -3.75 14.67 -19.31
C GLU A 593 -3.92 14.68 -20.83
N ASP A 594 -3.75 13.53 -21.50
CA ASP A 594 -3.99 13.37 -22.94
C ASP A 594 -5.46 13.69 -23.29
N ALA A 595 -6.42 13.19 -22.51
CA ALA A 595 -7.84 13.51 -22.68
C ALA A 595 -8.15 15.00 -22.42
N ALA A 596 -7.50 15.62 -21.45
CA ALA A 596 -7.64 17.05 -21.18
C ALA A 596 -7.07 17.91 -22.33
N ALA A 597 -5.98 17.46 -22.97
CA ALA A 597 -5.44 18.12 -24.16
C ALA A 597 -6.41 18.03 -25.36
N GLU A 598 -7.10 16.90 -25.55
CA GLU A 598 -8.17 16.78 -26.56
C GLU A 598 -9.37 17.71 -26.25
N ILE A 599 -9.79 17.79 -24.98
CA ILE A 599 -10.86 18.69 -24.53
C ILE A 599 -10.47 20.15 -24.79
N CYS A 600 -9.25 20.56 -24.44
CA CYS A 600 -8.73 21.92 -24.71
C CYS A 600 -8.73 22.24 -26.22
N GLY A 601 -8.37 21.27 -27.07
CA GLY A 601 -8.50 21.39 -28.53
C GLY A 601 -9.94 21.60 -29.00
N MET A 602 -10.91 20.94 -28.35
CA MET A 602 -12.33 21.10 -28.65
C MET A 602 -12.91 22.43 -28.12
N GLU A 603 -12.50 22.90 -26.95
CA GLU A 603 -12.85 24.23 -26.42
C GLU A 603 -12.32 25.36 -27.32
N PHE A 604 -11.10 25.23 -27.84
CA PHE A 604 -10.55 26.17 -28.81
C PHE A 604 -11.40 26.20 -30.09
N ALA A 605 -11.77 25.04 -30.62
CA ALA A 605 -12.63 24.94 -31.80
C ALA A 605 -14.03 25.54 -31.56
N LEU A 606 -14.64 25.30 -30.40
CA LEU A 606 -15.91 25.92 -29.98
C LEU A 606 -15.78 27.45 -29.89
N THR A 607 -14.71 27.96 -29.26
CA THR A 607 -14.43 29.40 -29.15
C THR A 607 -14.29 30.07 -30.52
N CYS A 608 -13.67 29.40 -31.49
CA CYS A 608 -13.59 29.89 -32.88
C CYS A 608 -14.96 29.95 -33.56
N ILE A 609 -15.84 28.97 -33.29
CA ILE A 609 -17.23 28.96 -33.80
C ILE A 609 -18.05 30.07 -33.14
N GLU A 610 -17.99 30.22 -31.81
CA GLU A 610 -18.71 31.26 -31.06
C GLU A 610 -18.34 32.68 -31.50
N LYS A 611 -17.08 32.95 -31.84
CA LYS A 611 -16.65 34.27 -32.34
C LYS A 611 -17.04 34.53 -33.79
N SER A 612 -17.12 33.49 -34.63
CA SER A 612 -17.47 33.63 -36.05
C SER A 612 -18.98 33.62 -36.31
N LEU A 613 -19.76 32.90 -35.51
CA LEU A 613 -21.21 32.77 -35.68
C LEU A 613 -21.97 34.11 -35.64
N PRO A 614 -21.71 35.07 -34.72
CA PRO A 614 -22.37 36.38 -34.73
C PRO A 614 -22.13 37.17 -36.02
N HIS A 615 -20.92 37.07 -36.59
CA HIS A 615 -20.57 37.75 -37.85
C HIS A 615 -21.35 37.15 -39.03
N VAL A 616 -21.51 35.83 -39.06
CA VAL A 616 -22.36 35.14 -40.06
C VAL A 616 -23.83 35.53 -39.88
N VAL A 617 -24.35 35.51 -38.65
CA VAL A 617 -25.73 35.91 -38.35
C VAL A 617 -26.00 37.36 -38.75
N THR A 618 -25.11 38.29 -38.38
CA THR A 618 -25.23 39.72 -38.74
C THR A 618 -25.23 39.91 -40.25
N LYS A 619 -24.37 39.17 -40.98
CA LYS A 619 -24.33 39.22 -42.44
C LYS A 619 -25.62 38.69 -43.07
N MET A 620 -26.15 37.56 -42.59
CA MET A 620 -27.44 37.03 -43.04
C MET A 620 -28.60 38.00 -42.74
N GLN A 621 -28.58 38.64 -41.57
CA GLN A 621 -29.62 39.56 -41.13
C GLN A 621 -29.60 40.88 -41.94
N ALA A 622 -28.41 41.38 -42.30
CA ALA A 622 -28.25 42.48 -43.24
C ALA A 622 -28.75 42.13 -44.66
N GLN A 623 -28.46 40.91 -45.16
CA GLN A 623 -28.99 40.45 -46.44
C GLN A 623 -30.52 40.34 -46.44
N LEU A 624 -31.12 39.82 -45.36
CA LEU A 624 -32.58 39.80 -45.18
C LEU A 624 -33.17 41.21 -45.16
N GLN A 625 -32.53 42.18 -44.50
CA GLN A 625 -33.00 43.57 -44.48
C GLN A 625 -32.96 44.22 -45.87
N VAL A 626 -31.91 43.95 -46.67
CA VAL A 626 -31.83 44.42 -48.07
C VAL A 626 -32.95 43.80 -48.92
N LEU A 627 -33.19 42.49 -48.79
CA LEU A 627 -34.28 41.80 -49.51
C LEU A 627 -35.67 42.35 -49.10
N GLN A 628 -35.89 42.65 -47.81
CA GLN A 628 -37.12 43.30 -47.34
C GLN A 628 -37.29 44.72 -47.90
N GLN A 629 -36.23 45.51 -47.98
CA GLN A 629 -36.28 46.85 -48.61
C GLN A 629 -36.56 46.78 -50.10
N GLN A 630 -35.97 45.80 -50.81
CA GLN A 630 -36.26 45.54 -52.22
C GLN A 630 -37.74 45.16 -52.40
N LEU A 631 -38.26 44.23 -51.61
CA LEU A 631 -39.68 43.86 -51.65
C LEU A 631 -40.62 45.07 -51.44
N GLN A 632 -40.38 45.89 -50.40
CA GLN A 632 -41.16 47.10 -50.16
C GLN A 632 -41.06 48.15 -51.28
N LYS A 633 -39.94 48.18 -52.00
CA LYS A 633 -39.76 49.06 -53.15
C LYS A 633 -40.62 48.56 -54.32
N GLU A 634 -40.54 47.28 -54.66
CA GLU A 634 -41.37 46.65 -55.70
C GLU A 634 -42.87 46.76 -55.37
N GLU A 635 -43.27 46.63 -54.11
CA GLU A 635 -44.66 46.85 -53.67
C GLU A 635 -45.14 48.30 -53.90
N LYS A 636 -44.29 49.30 -53.65
CA LYS A 636 -44.60 50.72 -53.92
C LYS A 636 -44.65 51.03 -55.41
N GLU A 637 -43.73 50.47 -56.20
CA GLU A 637 -43.74 50.61 -57.65
C GLU A 637 -44.99 49.92 -58.25
N LYS A 638 -45.36 48.74 -57.76
CA LYS A 638 -46.63 48.08 -58.12
C LYS A 638 -47.85 48.94 -57.75
N ALA A 639 -47.87 49.58 -56.58
CA ALA A 639 -48.96 50.46 -56.17
C ALA A 639 -49.06 51.70 -57.07
N SER A 640 -47.93 52.33 -57.43
CA SER A 640 -47.94 53.50 -58.32
C SER A 640 -48.33 53.14 -59.76
N LEU A 641 -47.96 51.95 -60.24
CA LEU A 641 -48.43 51.42 -61.53
C LEU A 641 -49.94 51.13 -61.53
N LEU A 642 -50.50 50.62 -60.43
CA LEU A 642 -51.94 50.45 -60.27
C LEU A 642 -52.68 51.80 -60.26
N GLU A 643 -52.14 52.82 -59.57
CA GLU A 643 -52.70 54.18 -59.58
C GLU A 643 -52.63 54.83 -60.97
N GLN A 644 -51.50 54.69 -61.68
CA GLN A 644 -51.37 55.15 -63.07
C GLN A 644 -52.37 54.44 -63.99
N LEU A 645 -52.56 53.13 -63.83
CA LEU A 645 -53.53 52.36 -64.62
C LEU A 645 -54.98 52.78 -64.31
N GLN A 646 -55.30 53.05 -63.05
CA GLN A 646 -56.62 53.57 -62.65
C GLN A 646 -56.86 54.99 -63.21
N ASN A 647 -55.86 55.88 -63.15
CA ASN A 647 -55.93 57.21 -63.75
C ASN A 647 -56.08 57.15 -65.29
N ALA A 648 -55.38 56.24 -65.96
CA ALA A 648 -55.52 56.01 -67.39
C ALA A 648 -56.91 55.46 -67.76
N GLN A 649 -57.44 54.52 -66.99
CA GLN A 649 -58.83 54.05 -67.12
C GLN A 649 -59.83 55.19 -66.89
N GLU A 650 -59.62 56.04 -65.88
CA GLU A 650 -60.51 57.15 -65.61
C GLU A 650 -60.47 58.22 -66.72
N GLN A 651 -59.29 58.52 -67.27
CA GLN A 651 -59.12 59.37 -68.45
C GLN A 651 -59.84 58.79 -69.68
N LEU A 652 -59.73 57.47 -69.92
CA LEU A 652 -60.49 56.78 -70.98
C LEU A 652 -62.00 56.86 -70.76
N THR A 653 -62.50 56.77 -69.52
CA THR A 653 -63.94 56.97 -69.26
C THR A 653 -64.40 58.43 -69.42
N LYS A 654 -63.53 59.41 -69.11
CA LYS A 654 -63.82 60.84 -69.30
C LYS A 654 -63.84 61.22 -70.78
N THR A 655 -62.89 60.73 -71.59
CA THR A 655 -62.93 60.92 -73.05
C THR A 655 -64.08 60.16 -73.71
N ALA A 656 -64.48 58.99 -73.18
CA ALA A 656 -65.66 58.27 -73.66
C ALA A 656 -67.01 58.94 -73.28
N THR A 657 -67.03 59.89 -72.34
CA THR A 657 -68.26 60.54 -71.85
C THR A 657 -68.39 62.03 -72.22
N GLN A 658 -67.37 62.63 -72.85
CA GLN A 658 -67.39 64.04 -73.30
C GLN A 658 -67.06 64.19 -74.80
N GLY A 659 -68.10 64.47 -75.61
CA GLY A 659 -67.99 64.83 -77.04
C GLY A 659 -67.82 63.61 -77.97
N SER A 660 -68.61 63.39 -79.03
CA SER A 660 -69.09 64.30 -80.08
C SER A 660 -67.98 64.84 -81.01
N SER A 661 -68.27 64.78 -82.31
CA SER A 661 -67.46 65.27 -83.46
C SER A 661 -66.09 64.62 -83.64
N GLY A 662 -65.99 63.81 -84.69
CA GLY A 662 -64.81 63.02 -84.98
C GLY A 662 -63.56 63.81 -85.39
N SER A 663 -62.43 63.21 -85.06
CA SER A 663 -61.21 63.19 -85.88
C SER A 663 -60.49 61.86 -85.62
N ASP A 664 -59.47 61.59 -86.44
CA ASP A 664 -58.30 60.75 -86.10
C ASP A 664 -58.43 59.21 -86.16
N GLU A 665 -58.61 58.73 -87.40
CA GLU A 665 -58.05 57.43 -87.87
C GLU A 665 -56.54 57.29 -87.48
N ALA A 666 -55.82 58.42 -87.36
CA ALA A 666 -54.45 58.50 -86.88
C ALA A 666 -54.30 58.02 -85.42
N SER A 667 -55.18 58.45 -84.50
CA SER A 667 -55.17 57.98 -83.10
C SER A 667 -55.50 56.49 -83.00
N LEU A 668 -56.27 55.94 -83.95
CA LEU A 668 -56.59 54.51 -84.01
C LEU A 668 -55.38 53.67 -84.48
N LEU A 669 -54.53 54.23 -85.34
CA LEU A 669 -53.23 53.65 -85.71
C LEU A 669 -52.20 53.75 -84.60
N GLU A 670 -52.14 54.88 -83.89
CA GLU A 670 -51.25 55.08 -82.74
C GLU A 670 -51.65 54.16 -81.57
N LEU A 671 -52.95 54.05 -81.26
CA LEU A 671 -53.48 53.08 -80.30
C LEU A 671 -53.20 51.62 -80.71
N LYS A 672 -53.17 51.29 -82.01
CA LYS A 672 -52.73 49.95 -82.46
C LYS A 672 -51.24 49.74 -82.23
N ALA A 673 -50.40 50.69 -82.61
CA ALA A 673 -48.96 50.63 -82.38
C ALA A 673 -48.63 50.50 -80.88
N ASP A 674 -49.37 51.21 -80.02
CA ASP A 674 -49.23 51.10 -78.57
C ASP A 674 -49.83 49.80 -78.00
N ASN A 675 -50.89 49.24 -78.61
CA ASN A 675 -51.37 47.90 -78.24
C ASN A 675 -50.35 46.81 -78.61
N ASP A 676 -49.66 46.94 -79.74
CA ASP A 676 -48.59 46.03 -80.17
C ASP A 676 -47.32 46.19 -79.29
N LYS A 677 -46.97 47.42 -78.87
CA LYS A 677 -45.96 47.66 -77.82
C LYS A 677 -46.37 47.03 -76.48
N LEU A 678 -47.64 47.15 -76.07
CA LEU A 678 -48.14 46.53 -74.85
C LEU A 678 -48.14 45.00 -74.95
N ARG A 679 -48.50 44.42 -76.10
CA ARG A 679 -48.42 42.97 -76.35
C ARG A 679 -46.98 42.46 -76.29
N THR A 680 -46.03 43.17 -76.89
CA THR A 680 -44.61 42.81 -76.83
C THR A 680 -44.01 43.00 -75.43
N LEU A 681 -44.39 44.05 -74.69
CA LEU A 681 -44.04 44.21 -73.28
C LEU A 681 -44.64 43.10 -72.40
N VAL A 682 -45.89 42.69 -72.65
CA VAL A 682 -46.52 41.56 -71.94
C VAL A 682 -45.83 40.24 -72.28
N SER A 683 -45.41 40.00 -73.52
CA SER A 683 -44.64 38.77 -73.84
C SER A 683 -43.26 38.79 -73.19
N VAL A 684 -42.55 39.92 -73.21
CA VAL A 684 -41.26 40.08 -72.51
C VAL A 684 -41.43 39.90 -70.99
N GLY A 685 -42.52 40.41 -70.40
CA GLY A 685 -42.85 40.20 -68.99
C GLY A 685 -43.19 38.74 -68.66
N GLN A 686 -43.92 38.04 -69.54
CA GLN A 686 -44.22 36.62 -69.39
C GLN A 686 -42.96 35.75 -69.52
N ASP A 687 -42.05 36.08 -70.44
CA ASP A 687 -40.80 35.34 -70.61
C ASP A 687 -39.80 35.65 -69.48
N ALA A 688 -39.76 36.88 -68.96
CA ALA A 688 -39.01 37.21 -67.75
C ALA A 688 -39.56 36.48 -66.51
N SER A 689 -40.89 36.38 -66.38
CA SER A 689 -41.53 35.61 -65.29
C SER A 689 -41.19 34.12 -65.38
N ARG A 690 -41.19 33.52 -66.58
CA ARG A 690 -40.75 32.14 -66.80
C ARG A 690 -39.28 31.93 -66.45
N GLN A 691 -38.41 32.89 -66.78
CA GLN A 691 -36.99 32.84 -66.41
C GLN A 691 -36.80 32.92 -64.89
N GLN A 692 -37.61 33.74 -64.19
CA GLN A 692 -37.61 33.76 -62.72
C GLN A 692 -38.13 32.43 -62.12
N GLU A 693 -39.20 31.84 -62.66
CA GLU A 693 -39.69 30.53 -62.21
C GLU A 693 -38.64 29.44 -62.39
N GLN A 694 -37.96 29.36 -63.54
CA GLN A 694 -36.85 28.42 -63.77
C GLN A 694 -35.67 28.64 -62.81
N LEU A 695 -35.32 29.90 -62.52
CA LEU A 695 -34.24 30.20 -61.56
C LEU A 695 -34.63 29.81 -60.13
N ILE A 696 -35.89 29.99 -59.74
CA ILE A 696 -36.41 29.57 -58.44
C ILE A 696 -36.38 28.04 -58.33
N GLU A 697 -36.77 27.31 -59.38
CA GLU A 697 -36.72 25.84 -59.41
C GLU A 697 -35.28 25.32 -59.29
N GLN A 698 -34.32 25.92 -60.01
CA GLN A 698 -32.88 25.63 -59.87
C GLN A 698 -32.36 25.89 -58.44
N LEU A 699 -32.72 27.02 -57.82
CA LEU A 699 -32.32 27.35 -56.45
C LEU A 699 -32.96 26.40 -55.41
N GLN A 700 -34.17 25.91 -55.66
CA GLN A 700 -34.81 24.89 -54.82
C GLN A 700 -34.10 23.53 -54.94
N GLU A 701 -33.68 23.14 -56.16
CA GLU A 701 -32.92 21.92 -56.40
C GLU A 701 -31.51 21.99 -55.77
N GLU A 702 -30.80 23.12 -55.89
CA GLU A 702 -29.53 23.34 -55.18
C GLU A 702 -29.71 23.27 -53.65
N LEU A 703 -30.75 23.93 -53.09
CA LEU A 703 -31.06 23.86 -51.66
C LEU A 703 -31.40 22.44 -51.19
N ALA A 704 -32.07 21.64 -52.02
CA ALA A 704 -32.31 20.23 -51.74
C ALA A 704 -30.99 19.43 -51.71
N SER A 705 -30.09 19.67 -52.68
CA SER A 705 -28.77 19.02 -52.73
C SER A 705 -27.91 19.37 -51.50
N VAL A 706 -27.90 20.63 -51.06
CA VAL A 706 -27.15 21.10 -49.89
C VAL A 706 -27.74 20.52 -48.60
N LYS A 707 -29.07 20.43 -48.48
CA LYS A 707 -29.73 19.75 -47.34
C LYS A 707 -29.37 18.26 -47.28
N ALA A 708 -29.34 17.57 -48.43
CA ALA A 708 -28.93 16.17 -48.51
C ALA A 708 -27.46 15.98 -48.10
N ALA A 709 -26.55 16.85 -48.57
CA ALA A 709 -25.13 16.83 -48.19
C ALA A 709 -24.91 17.09 -46.69
N LEU A 710 -25.66 18.04 -46.10
CA LEU A 710 -25.64 18.30 -44.65
C LEU A 710 -26.15 17.10 -43.83
N ALA A 711 -27.22 16.44 -44.28
CA ALA A 711 -27.74 15.24 -43.64
C ALA A 711 -26.71 14.09 -43.68
N ALA A 712 -26.09 13.83 -44.84
CA ALA A 712 -25.05 12.81 -45.00
C ALA A 712 -23.81 13.09 -44.12
N SER A 713 -23.37 14.35 -44.04
CA SER A 713 -22.27 14.78 -43.16
C SER A 713 -22.60 14.55 -41.68
N ARG A 714 -23.84 14.86 -41.26
CA ARG A 714 -24.30 14.67 -39.87
C ARG A 714 -24.39 13.19 -39.47
N VAL A 715 -24.87 12.33 -40.37
CA VAL A 715 -24.87 10.86 -40.18
C VAL A 715 -23.45 10.32 -40.05
N SER A 716 -22.55 10.74 -40.94
CA SER A 716 -21.13 10.35 -40.90
C SER A 716 -20.47 10.75 -39.57
N LYS A 717 -20.66 12.01 -39.12
CA LYS A 717 -20.08 12.51 -37.86
C LYS A 717 -20.66 11.83 -36.61
N MET A 718 -21.93 11.44 -36.62
CA MET A 718 -22.50 10.58 -35.56
C MET A 718 -21.93 9.16 -35.59
N GLY A 719 -21.69 8.58 -36.78
CA GLY A 719 -21.05 7.27 -36.93
C GLY A 719 -19.65 7.21 -36.30
N TYR A 720 -18.84 8.26 -36.48
CA TYR A 720 -17.52 8.35 -35.84
C TYR A 720 -17.60 8.44 -34.31
N MET A 721 -18.56 9.19 -33.74
CA MET A 721 -18.76 9.26 -32.27
C MET A 721 -19.28 7.93 -31.70
N ALA A 722 -20.22 7.26 -32.38
CA ALA A 722 -20.71 5.94 -31.98
C ALA A 722 -19.59 4.88 -32.02
N GLY A 723 -18.71 4.94 -33.03
CA GLY A 723 -17.53 4.07 -33.15
C GLY A 723 -16.39 4.35 -32.17
N TRP A 724 -16.46 5.46 -31.42
CA TRP A 724 -15.55 5.79 -30.30
C TRP A 724 -16.15 5.31 -28.97
N LEU A 725 -17.42 5.63 -28.70
CA LEU A 725 -18.14 5.14 -27.51
C LEU A 725 -18.21 3.60 -27.46
N GLY A 726 -18.47 2.95 -28.61
CA GLY A 726 -18.45 1.48 -28.72
C GLY A 726 -17.07 0.84 -28.52
N ARG A 727 -15.98 1.61 -28.62
CA ARG A 727 -14.62 1.14 -28.31
C ARG A 727 -14.29 1.28 -26.82
N ASN A 728 -14.72 2.36 -26.16
CA ASN A 728 -14.55 2.51 -24.71
C ASN A 728 -15.40 1.52 -23.89
N SER A 729 -16.60 1.14 -24.36
CA SER A 729 -17.47 0.20 -23.62
C SER A 729 -16.94 -1.24 -23.55
N ASN A 730 -16.01 -1.63 -24.43
CA ASN A 730 -15.46 -2.99 -24.44
C ASN A 730 -14.30 -3.19 -23.45
N ASN A 731 -13.78 -2.12 -22.83
CA ASN A 731 -12.66 -2.20 -21.88
C ASN A 731 -13.09 -2.24 -20.40
N THR A 732 -14.39 -2.13 -20.11
CA THR A 732 -14.95 -2.08 -18.74
C THR A 732 -15.78 -3.31 -18.34
N THR A 733 -16.00 -4.28 -19.24
CA THR A 733 -16.93 -5.42 -19.01
C THR A 733 -16.25 -6.71 -18.51
N THR A 734 -15.00 -6.65 -18.02
CA THR A 734 -14.26 -7.84 -17.50
C THR A 734 -13.93 -7.74 -16.00
N ILE A 735 -14.54 -6.79 -15.27
CA ILE A 735 -14.39 -6.68 -13.81
C ILE A 735 -15.76 -6.49 -13.15
N ASN A 736 -16.51 -7.59 -13.01
CA ASN A 736 -17.35 -7.92 -11.84
C ASN A 736 -18.24 -9.13 -12.15
N ASN A 737 -17.74 -10.32 -11.82
CA ASN A 737 -18.57 -11.52 -11.65
C ASN A 737 -18.08 -12.23 -10.38
N ASN A 738 -18.55 -11.75 -9.22
CA ASN A 738 -18.46 -12.43 -7.92
C ASN A 738 -19.34 -11.71 -6.87
N ASN A 739 -20.66 -11.78 -7.05
CA ASN A 739 -21.59 -12.07 -5.96
C ASN A 739 -22.99 -12.35 -6.51
N SER A 740 -23.48 -13.56 -6.31
CA SER A 740 -24.87 -13.93 -6.55
C SER A 740 -25.32 -14.83 -5.39
N MET A 741 -26.05 -14.25 -4.45
CA MET A 741 -26.82 -14.98 -3.45
C MET A 741 -27.93 -14.06 -2.92
N GLU A 742 -29.16 -14.59 -2.91
CA GLU A 742 -30.32 -14.15 -2.11
C GLU A 742 -30.95 -12.77 -2.43
N GLN A 743 -32.18 -12.77 -2.98
CA GLN A 743 -33.50 -12.72 -2.28
C GLN A 743 -33.80 -11.30 -1.73
N GLN A 744 -34.99 -10.69 -1.89
CA GLN A 744 -36.33 -11.22 -2.15
C GLN A 744 -37.26 -10.14 -2.80
N THR A 745 -38.51 -10.51 -3.09
CA THR A 745 -39.55 -9.69 -3.77
C THR A 745 -40.50 -8.91 -2.84
N ALA A 746 -40.88 -7.67 -3.20
CA ALA A 746 -42.18 -6.99 -2.99
C ALA A 746 -42.01 -5.52 -3.50
N SER A 747 -42.81 -4.91 -4.38
CA SER A 747 -44.27 -4.86 -4.60
C SER A 747 -45.06 -4.25 -3.43
N THR A 748 -45.35 -2.94 -3.50
CA THR A 748 -46.67 -2.33 -3.17
C THR A 748 -46.73 -0.83 -3.51
N ASN A 749 -47.81 -0.44 -4.19
CA ASN A 749 -48.66 0.76 -4.00
C ASN A 749 -48.09 2.20 -4.06
N GLY A 750 -48.81 3.07 -4.79
CA GLY A 750 -48.76 4.55 -4.64
C GLY A 750 -49.60 5.05 -3.43
N PRO A 751 -50.19 6.27 -3.43
CA PRO A 751 -50.75 6.98 -4.59
C PRO A 751 -50.40 8.50 -4.65
N ALA A 752 -51.23 9.27 -5.37
CA ALA A 752 -51.09 10.69 -5.68
C ALA A 752 -51.67 11.66 -4.62
N ASN A 753 -51.35 12.95 -4.80
CA ASN A 753 -52.17 14.16 -4.59
C ASN A 753 -51.65 15.20 -5.64
N GLU A 754 -52.45 15.92 -6.42
CA GLU A 754 -53.33 17.07 -6.05
C GLU A 754 -52.50 18.18 -5.36
N GLU A 755 -52.33 19.41 -5.87
CA GLU A 755 -53.23 20.43 -6.46
C GLU A 755 -52.38 21.47 -7.28
N GLN A 756 -52.85 22.45 -8.09
CA GLN A 756 -54.17 22.91 -8.58
C GLN A 756 -54.02 23.66 -9.96
N CYS A 757 -55.05 24.41 -10.37
CA CYS A 757 -55.22 25.47 -11.40
C CYS A 757 -54.08 26.51 -11.53
N GLN A 758 -53.88 27.30 -12.61
CA GLN A 758 -54.64 27.80 -13.80
C GLN A 758 -53.57 28.16 -14.89
N GLU A 759 -53.79 28.51 -16.17
CA GLU A 759 -54.90 29.10 -16.94
C GLU A 759 -54.73 28.78 -18.46
N ASP A 760 -55.66 29.20 -19.31
CA ASP A 760 -55.75 28.82 -20.75
C ASP A 760 -54.61 29.33 -21.66
N ASP A 761 -54.25 28.58 -22.72
CA ASP A 761 -54.68 28.93 -24.10
C ASP A 761 -54.45 27.78 -25.13
N THR A 762 -54.86 28.01 -26.38
CA THR A 762 -55.45 26.99 -27.26
C THR A 762 -54.64 26.60 -28.51
N SER A 763 -54.92 25.38 -29.00
CA SER A 763 -54.72 24.90 -30.40
C SER A 763 -53.28 24.55 -30.85
N ARG A 764 -53.02 23.60 -31.77
CA ARG A 764 -53.82 22.53 -32.39
C ARG A 764 -52.87 21.48 -33.01
N ALA A 765 -53.24 20.20 -32.93
CA ALA A 765 -53.13 19.10 -33.93
C ALA A 765 -52.20 19.22 -35.17
N ASP A 766 -51.73 18.14 -35.81
CA ASP A 766 -51.62 16.69 -35.52
C ASP A 766 -50.80 16.12 -36.71
N THR A 767 -49.92 15.15 -36.50
CA THR A 767 -49.19 14.49 -37.61
C THR A 767 -49.36 12.97 -37.62
N ALA A 768 -50.23 12.49 -38.51
CA ALA A 768 -50.16 11.13 -39.03
C ALA A 768 -48.83 10.99 -39.82
N SER A 769 -47.97 9.98 -39.66
CA SER A 769 -48.15 8.52 -39.50
C SER A 769 -48.32 7.77 -40.83
N LEU A 770 -47.64 6.60 -40.92
CA LEU A 770 -47.65 5.60 -42.01
C LEU A 770 -46.88 5.98 -43.30
N MET A 771 -46.18 5.09 -44.02
CA MET A 771 -45.69 3.71 -43.75
C MET A 771 -44.71 3.28 -44.89
N SER A 772 -43.79 2.34 -44.62
CA SER A 772 -43.35 1.25 -45.54
C SER A 772 -42.66 1.61 -46.90
N ALA A 773 -41.77 0.82 -47.52
CA ALA A 773 -41.10 -0.46 -47.23
C ALA A 773 -39.79 -0.61 -48.06
N SER A 774 -39.00 -1.66 -47.76
CA SER A 774 -38.05 -2.44 -48.61
C SER A 774 -37.40 -1.81 -49.86
N SER A 775 -36.09 -1.96 -50.12
CA SER A 775 -35.40 -3.20 -50.60
C SER A 775 -33.87 -2.90 -50.70
N ALA A 776 -32.90 -3.71 -50.27
CA ALA A 776 -32.39 -5.01 -50.77
C ALA A 776 -31.55 -4.97 -52.09
N SER A 777 -30.43 -5.73 -52.10
CA SER A 777 -29.33 -5.92 -53.10
C SER A 777 -28.06 -5.07 -52.84
N VAL A 778 -26.84 -5.59 -52.58
CA VAL A 778 -26.01 -6.74 -53.06
C VAL A 778 -25.16 -6.40 -54.30
N THR A 779 -23.84 -6.23 -54.04
CA THR A 779 -22.66 -6.20 -54.94
C THR A 779 -22.69 -5.21 -56.14
N ASP A 780 -21.58 -4.66 -56.66
CA ASP A 780 -20.37 -5.36 -57.07
C ASP A 780 -19.21 -4.44 -57.54
N THR A 781 -18.08 -5.07 -57.85
CA THR A 781 -16.97 -4.63 -58.74
C THR A 781 -15.95 -3.56 -58.31
N ASN A 782 -14.71 -3.91 -58.66
CA ASN A 782 -13.43 -3.25 -58.45
C ASN A 782 -12.85 -2.88 -59.83
N THR A 783 -12.26 -1.69 -60.05
CA THR A 783 -11.22 -1.44 -61.07
C THR A 783 -10.47 -0.10 -60.87
N THR A 784 -9.24 -0.21 -60.37
CA THR A 784 -7.97 0.41 -60.83
C THR A 784 -7.96 1.72 -61.65
N GLN A 785 -7.35 2.79 -61.09
CA GLN A 785 -6.18 3.48 -61.70
C GLN A 785 -5.49 4.45 -60.72
N VAL A 786 -4.19 4.27 -60.44
CA VAL A 786 -3.32 5.31 -59.83
C VAL A 786 -1.91 5.20 -60.42
N GLN A 787 -1.37 6.33 -60.90
CA GLN A 787 0.01 6.47 -61.36
C GLN A 787 0.91 7.09 -60.26
N SER A 788 2.22 6.81 -60.33
CA SER A 788 3.36 7.59 -59.79
C SER A 788 3.29 8.08 -58.33
N GLY A 789 4.20 7.70 -57.42
CA GLY A 789 5.65 7.96 -57.51
C GLY A 789 6.00 9.14 -56.59
N VAL A 790 7.19 9.29 -55.97
CA VAL A 790 8.52 8.76 -56.29
C VAL A 790 9.41 8.73 -55.01
N SER A 791 10.24 7.67 -54.88
CA SER A 791 11.51 7.55 -54.12
C SER A 791 11.64 7.90 -52.62
N ALA A 792 12.12 6.92 -51.85
CA ALA A 792 13.51 6.91 -51.36
C ALA A 792 14.07 5.47 -51.33
N LYS A 793 15.39 5.29 -51.48
CA LYS A 793 16.03 4.01 -51.86
C LYS A 793 16.52 3.16 -50.68
N LYS A 794 16.43 1.83 -50.87
CA LYS A 794 17.07 0.76 -50.08
C LYS A 794 18.59 0.63 -50.34
N ALA A 795 19.29 0.11 -49.33
CA ALA A 795 20.31 -0.96 -49.47
C ALA A 795 20.06 -1.98 -48.33
N LYS A 796 19.98 -3.33 -48.43
CA LYS A 796 20.23 -4.40 -49.44
C LYS A 796 21.42 -5.33 -49.09
N LYS A 797 21.18 -6.30 -48.20
CA LYS A 797 21.80 -7.66 -48.05
C LYS A 797 21.00 -8.34 -46.90
N LYS A 798 20.38 -9.51 -46.95
CA LYS A 798 20.54 -10.82 -47.62
C LYS A 798 21.62 -11.74 -46.99
N LYS A 799 21.14 -12.77 -46.26
CA LYS A 799 21.45 -14.23 -46.38
C LYS A 799 22.00 -14.94 -45.11
N LYS A 800 21.32 -16.02 -44.68
CA LYS A 800 21.76 -17.21 -43.87
C LYS A 800 22.38 -16.92 -42.46
N GLY A 801 22.13 -17.66 -41.39
CA GLY A 801 21.72 -19.06 -41.18
C GLY A 801 22.69 -19.71 -40.15
N ALA A 802 22.20 -20.62 -39.29
CA ALA A 802 22.88 -21.21 -38.11
C ALA A 802 23.24 -20.20 -36.98
N GLY A 803 23.38 -20.58 -35.71
CA GLY A 803 23.17 -21.87 -35.04
C GLY A 803 24.02 -22.01 -33.76
N ALA A 804 23.52 -22.77 -32.78
CA ALA A 804 24.21 -23.26 -31.57
C ALA A 804 24.59 -22.27 -30.43
N THR A 805 24.28 -22.72 -29.20
CA THR A 805 25.01 -22.57 -27.92
C THR A 805 25.82 -21.30 -27.63
N GLN A 806 25.49 -20.63 -26.52
CA GLN A 806 26.13 -20.95 -25.24
C GLN A 806 25.16 -20.75 -24.08
#